data_AF-A0A9X5CKC4-F1
#
_entry.id   AF-A0A9X5CKC4-F1
#
_cell.length_a   1.000
_cell.length_b   1.000
_cell.length_c   1.000
_cell.angle_alpha   90.00
_cell.angle_beta   90.00
_cell.angle_gamma   90.00
#
_symmetry.space_group_name_H-M   'P 1'
#
loop_
_entity.id
_entity.type
_entity.pdbx_description
1 polymer ?
#
loop_
_entity_poly.entity_id
_entity_poly.type
_entity_poly.pdbx_seq_one_letter_code
_entity_poly.pdbx_strand_id
1 'polypeptide(L)'
;MDQSYQAWQDVLAEEFFGRQHAGHPTLFYVDDDVEQELRHGYGLDEPLAQCVGRFLRLGTAEPYSALEEYRWRRRRQDKQGVPAFLPLLACSVIAASRMVNDRNHAATAYHARFSELLTGDEKQLGSQHYEPISRMWQVLASWQHSQRGAHGLCTLPAPADLPSNRSMIGFAQSQALLSGADRSFLPKLFRSLREHGATWPLPGDSLLAQIEIRGMEQHLSKNFRNALQEEEFRPVLAKLIGNYAGAWDGSDELVPTGVTRAELVVRLDAGRLSWVARLHSSEQPESIALADGVVLERLGDTSYYEVTGLPAPSADTLSKGIRRDGDGLVLSRPASSVLVLARDDVLGVWAGTDGFRPGEAHVVLAAPAARRDVQRLLDKAATSGRSADTGKLTWVPQGWSLHKPVAFDDTVTLRKALQEIQGTVSLLQPPAQFKLRLEGGLKLAPSLDPRLYLRGGEPHVVLPDTAQGTDPLLVDGEERSELRTVVAAGRPVPLAVLRLEPGRHTVSYAGATIEFATADQAVVEPKVDRVCGFAVADGAASAAPSVLDERTLPTAITGADCTSAVSLETAAAMELCRRDADEVLFAADDGRLWTLRAPEQPDWWTGRLPDTPAPLRFEADFHGIGGWLLERRNGRWKGRPVNPGTPKPRRTGNPRAWARAVLSAQQASADPTWAAYVQAAKELDR
;
A
#
# COMPACT_ATOMS: atom_id res chain seq x y z
N MET A 1 2.67 -2.43 -21.72
CA MET A 1 3.59 -1.33 -21.37
C MET A 1 4.98 -1.81 -21.72
N ASP A 2 5.89 -0.92 -22.13
CA ASP A 2 7.26 -1.29 -22.51
C ASP A 2 8.02 -1.93 -21.32
N GLN A 3 8.93 -2.85 -21.61
CA GLN A 3 9.78 -3.51 -20.61
C GLN A 3 10.69 -2.50 -19.89
N SER A 4 11.14 -1.45 -20.59
CA SER A 4 12.01 -0.39 -20.04
C SER A 4 11.37 0.34 -18.84
N TYR A 5 10.09 0.74 -18.94
CA TYR A 5 9.41 1.44 -17.84
C TYR A 5 9.20 0.53 -16.64
N GLN A 6 8.89 -0.74 -16.90
CA GLN A 6 8.72 -1.71 -15.85
C GLN A 6 10.05 -2.01 -15.13
N ALA A 7 11.16 -2.11 -15.86
CA ALA A 7 12.47 -2.30 -15.27
C ALA A 7 12.84 -1.13 -14.34
N TRP A 8 12.62 0.12 -14.78
CA TRP A 8 12.79 1.29 -13.91
C TRP A 8 11.87 1.26 -12.69
N GLN A 9 10.61 0.85 -12.87
CA GLN A 9 9.65 0.72 -11.76
C GLN A 9 10.12 -0.31 -10.73
N ASP A 10 10.66 -1.45 -11.16
CA ASP A 10 11.13 -2.51 -10.27
C ASP A 10 12.41 -2.12 -9.54
N VAL A 11 13.38 -1.51 -10.25
CA VAL A 11 14.62 -0.99 -9.64
C VAL A 11 14.30 0.06 -8.58
N LEU A 12 13.46 1.05 -8.89
CA LEU A 12 13.08 2.09 -7.93
C LEU A 12 12.26 1.52 -6.76
N ALA A 13 11.42 0.51 -7.01
CA ALA A 13 10.66 -0.15 -5.96
C ALA A 13 11.59 -0.88 -4.99
N GLU A 14 12.55 -1.63 -5.50
CA GLU A 14 13.52 -2.37 -4.69
C GLU A 14 14.46 -1.40 -3.94
N GLU A 15 15.05 -0.45 -4.65
CA GLU A 15 16.09 0.43 -4.10
C GLU A 15 15.61 1.37 -3.00
N PHE A 16 14.35 1.80 -3.05
CA PHE A 16 13.82 2.77 -2.07
C PHE A 16 12.74 2.21 -1.18
N PHE A 17 12.01 1.20 -1.65
CA PHE A 17 10.89 0.61 -0.93
C PHE A 17 11.04 -0.91 -0.79
N GLY A 18 12.23 -1.46 -1.05
CA GLY A 18 12.53 -2.84 -0.75
C GLY A 18 12.49 -3.10 0.77
N ARG A 19 12.43 -4.38 1.13
CA ARG A 19 12.28 -4.82 2.52
C ARG A 19 13.50 -4.50 3.40
N GLN A 20 14.65 -4.28 2.77
CA GLN A 20 15.86 -3.74 3.38
C GLN A 20 15.62 -2.41 4.11
N HIS A 21 14.59 -1.65 3.73
CA HIS A 21 14.25 -0.38 4.37
C HIS A 21 13.33 -0.53 5.58
N ALA A 22 12.96 -1.76 5.96
CA ALA A 22 12.00 -1.98 7.04
C ALA A 22 12.39 -1.26 8.34
N GLY A 23 11.50 -0.42 8.86
CA GLY A 23 11.75 0.38 10.08
C GLY A 23 12.71 1.56 9.92
N HIS A 24 13.18 1.87 8.70
CA HIS A 24 14.01 3.04 8.41
C HIS A 24 13.21 4.18 7.79
N PRO A 25 13.49 5.46 8.12
CA PRO A 25 12.97 6.59 7.37
C PRO A 25 13.37 6.48 5.89
N THR A 26 12.38 6.27 5.02
CA THR A 26 12.59 6.17 3.57
C THR A 26 12.49 7.54 2.95
N LEU A 27 13.55 7.97 2.30
CA LEU A 27 13.58 9.17 1.46
C LEU A 27 13.70 8.75 0.00
N PHE A 28 12.72 9.11 -0.83
CA PHE A 28 12.73 8.80 -2.26
C PHE A 28 13.56 9.86 -3.01
N TYR A 29 14.87 9.90 -2.74
CA TYR A 29 15.81 10.85 -3.34
C TYR A 29 16.39 10.29 -4.64
N VAL A 30 16.17 10.97 -5.76
CA VAL A 30 16.78 10.66 -7.05
C VAL A 30 17.23 11.98 -7.68
N ASP A 31 18.55 12.12 -7.89
CA ASP A 31 19.16 13.17 -8.71
C ASP A 31 19.81 12.56 -9.96
N ASP A 32 20.53 13.38 -10.73
CA ASP A 32 21.18 12.95 -11.96
C ASP A 32 22.27 11.87 -11.70
N ASP A 33 23.01 11.99 -10.59
CA ASP A 33 24.05 11.03 -10.23
C ASP A 33 23.44 9.69 -9.78
N VAL A 34 22.40 9.73 -8.95
CA VAL A 34 21.67 8.53 -8.51
C VAL A 34 20.96 7.83 -9.68
N GLU A 35 20.34 8.57 -10.61
CA GLU A 35 19.78 7.98 -11.83
C GLU A 35 20.85 7.24 -12.61
N GLN A 36 22.02 7.87 -12.78
CA GLN A 36 23.13 7.29 -13.50
C GLN A 36 23.66 6.03 -12.80
N GLU A 37 23.84 6.06 -11.48
CA GLU A 37 24.28 4.92 -10.67
C GLU A 37 23.31 3.73 -10.80
N LEU A 38 22.01 3.98 -10.64
CA LEU A 38 20.98 2.94 -10.78
C LEU A 38 20.94 2.37 -12.19
N ARG A 39 21.03 3.24 -13.21
CA ARG A 39 21.01 2.80 -14.61
C ARG A 39 22.17 1.86 -14.92
N HIS A 40 23.39 2.23 -14.52
CA HIS A 40 24.57 1.39 -14.77
C HIS A 40 24.61 0.15 -13.88
N GLY A 41 24.26 0.28 -12.60
CA GLY A 41 24.26 -0.82 -11.64
C GLY A 41 23.28 -1.94 -12.00
N TYR A 42 22.13 -1.59 -12.57
CA TYR A 42 21.10 -2.55 -12.98
C TYR A 42 21.07 -2.86 -14.48
N GLY A 43 22.00 -2.31 -15.26
CA GLY A 43 22.09 -2.58 -16.70
C GLY A 43 20.86 -2.09 -17.49
N LEU A 44 20.32 -0.93 -17.14
CA LEU A 44 19.17 -0.34 -17.82
C LEU A 44 19.62 0.42 -19.08
N ASP A 45 19.03 0.09 -20.23
CA ASP A 45 19.47 0.63 -21.53
C ASP A 45 19.09 2.11 -21.75
N GLU A 46 17.95 2.55 -21.23
CA GLU A 46 17.36 3.86 -21.52
C GLU A 46 17.37 4.77 -20.27
N PRO A 47 17.73 6.06 -20.40
CA PRO A 47 17.62 7.02 -19.30
C PRO A 47 16.19 7.13 -18.76
N LEU A 48 16.05 7.30 -17.45
CA LEU A 48 14.76 7.34 -16.77
C LEU A 48 13.78 8.34 -17.41
N ALA A 49 14.22 9.57 -17.65
CA ALA A 49 13.36 10.64 -18.17
C ALA A 49 12.86 10.35 -19.60
N GLN A 50 13.72 9.78 -20.44
CA GLN A 50 13.37 9.38 -21.79
C GLN A 50 12.33 8.25 -21.77
N CYS A 51 12.52 7.27 -20.89
CA CYS A 51 11.58 6.17 -20.68
C CYS A 51 10.18 6.70 -20.28
N VAL A 52 10.11 7.60 -19.29
CA VAL A 52 8.86 8.23 -18.85
C VAL A 52 8.22 9.06 -19.98
N GLY A 53 9.02 9.85 -20.70
CA GLY A 53 8.58 10.71 -21.79
C GLY A 53 7.79 9.97 -22.89
N ARG A 54 8.19 8.72 -23.20
CA ARG A 54 7.50 7.86 -24.21
C ARG A 54 6.06 7.49 -23.86
N PHE A 55 5.68 7.60 -22.58
CA PHE A 55 4.32 7.31 -22.12
C PHE A 55 3.44 8.54 -21.96
N LEU A 56 3.99 9.74 -22.20
CA LEU A 56 3.22 10.97 -22.11
C LEU A 56 2.34 11.17 -23.35
N ARG A 57 1.05 11.44 -23.12
CA ARG A 57 0.12 11.87 -24.17
C ARG A 57 0.11 13.40 -24.26
N LEU A 58 1.19 13.96 -24.83
CA LEU A 58 1.34 15.40 -25.01
C LEU A 58 0.20 16.00 -25.84
N GLY A 59 -0.12 17.27 -25.60
CA GLY A 59 -1.22 17.98 -26.28
C GLY A 59 -2.63 17.57 -25.84
N THR A 60 -2.76 16.73 -24.81
CA THR A 60 -4.05 16.35 -24.20
C THR A 60 -4.21 16.98 -22.82
N ALA A 61 -5.46 17.04 -22.32
CA ALA A 61 -5.73 17.51 -20.95
C ALA A 61 -5.21 16.53 -19.87
N GLU A 62 -4.95 15.27 -20.24
CA GLU A 62 -4.54 14.19 -19.32
C GLU A 62 -3.25 13.51 -19.81
N PRO A 63 -2.10 14.20 -19.74
CA PRO A 63 -0.84 13.71 -20.30
C PRO A 63 -0.33 12.40 -19.67
N TYR A 64 -0.74 12.08 -18.43
CA TYR A 64 -0.33 10.85 -17.72
C TYR A 64 -1.37 9.72 -17.76
N SER A 65 -2.44 9.84 -18.55
CA SER A 65 -3.53 8.85 -18.59
C SER A 65 -3.04 7.42 -18.85
N ALA A 66 -2.05 7.22 -19.72
CA ALA A 66 -1.45 5.91 -19.97
C ALA A 66 -0.74 5.30 -18.73
N LEU A 67 -0.13 6.14 -17.89
CA LEU A 67 0.52 5.72 -16.65
C LEU A 67 -0.52 5.36 -15.57
N GLU A 68 -1.62 6.11 -15.47
CA GLU A 68 -2.73 5.78 -14.57
C GLU A 68 -3.42 4.46 -14.99
N GLU A 69 -3.67 4.26 -16.28
CA GLU A 69 -4.18 2.98 -16.80
C GLU A 69 -3.25 1.80 -16.45
N TYR A 70 -1.93 2.03 -16.50
CA TYR A 70 -0.96 1.01 -16.10
C TYR A 70 -1.00 0.69 -14.61
N ARG A 71 -0.97 1.73 -13.77
CA ARG A 71 -1.11 1.61 -12.32
C ARG A 71 -2.34 0.79 -11.94
N TRP A 72 -3.50 1.08 -12.54
CA TRP A 72 -4.73 0.35 -12.24
C TRP A 72 -4.66 -1.13 -12.65
N ARG A 73 -4.03 -1.45 -13.78
CA ARG A 73 -3.80 -2.85 -14.18
C ARG A 73 -2.89 -3.57 -13.20
N ARG A 74 -1.76 -2.97 -12.82
CA ARG A 74 -0.83 -3.54 -11.82
C ARG A 74 -1.51 -3.77 -10.49
N ARG A 75 -2.26 -2.80 -9.99
CA ARG A 75 -2.98 -2.92 -8.71
C ARG A 75 -4.02 -4.06 -8.68
N ARG A 76 -4.57 -4.43 -9.84
CA ARG A 76 -5.48 -5.59 -9.94
C ARG A 76 -4.73 -6.93 -9.83
N GLN A 77 -3.48 -6.97 -10.26
CA GLN A 77 -2.61 -8.15 -10.19
C GLN A 77 -1.97 -8.28 -8.82
N ASP A 78 -1.48 -7.18 -8.26
CA ASP A 78 -0.88 -7.10 -6.93
C ASP A 78 -1.45 -5.90 -6.16
N LYS A 79 -2.30 -6.20 -5.17
CA LYS A 79 -2.94 -5.18 -4.34
C LYS A 79 -2.00 -4.60 -3.28
N GLN A 80 -0.94 -5.33 -2.91
CA GLN A 80 -0.01 -4.94 -1.85
C GLN A 80 1.28 -4.34 -2.40
N GLY A 81 1.59 -4.59 -3.67
CA GLY A 81 2.76 -4.06 -4.36
C GLY A 81 2.87 -2.54 -4.36
N VAL A 82 4.10 -2.08 -4.54
CA VAL A 82 4.44 -0.66 -4.63
C VAL A 82 3.67 -0.01 -5.80
N PRO A 83 3.07 1.18 -5.62
CA PRO A 83 2.33 1.84 -6.69
C PRO A 83 3.18 2.06 -7.96
N ALA A 84 2.65 1.66 -9.12
CA ALA A 84 3.39 1.60 -10.38
C ALA A 84 3.51 2.96 -11.12
N PHE A 85 4.03 3.97 -10.44
CA PHE A 85 4.33 5.31 -10.97
C PHE A 85 5.64 5.90 -10.44
N LEU A 86 6.49 5.09 -9.81
CA LEU A 86 7.76 5.56 -9.24
C LEU A 86 8.67 6.24 -10.27
N PRO A 87 8.78 5.76 -11.53
CA PRO A 87 9.59 6.44 -12.54
C PRO A 87 9.19 7.91 -12.75
N LEU A 88 7.89 8.20 -12.83
CA LEU A 88 7.40 9.58 -12.97
C LEU A 88 7.69 10.42 -11.72
N LEU A 89 7.52 9.84 -10.54
CA LEU A 89 7.84 10.52 -9.29
C LEU A 89 9.35 10.80 -9.16
N ALA A 90 10.21 9.88 -9.57
CA ALA A 90 11.65 10.06 -9.58
C ALA A 90 12.06 11.23 -10.50
N CYS A 91 11.47 11.34 -11.70
CA CYS A 91 11.67 12.52 -12.56
C CYS A 91 11.26 13.83 -11.87
N SER A 92 10.20 13.80 -11.04
CA SER A 92 9.77 14.99 -10.29
C SER A 92 10.81 15.39 -9.22
N VAL A 93 11.47 14.40 -8.60
CA VAL A 93 12.56 14.64 -7.63
C VAL A 93 13.83 15.12 -8.33
N ILE A 94 14.20 14.60 -9.50
CA ILE A 94 15.34 15.09 -10.29
C ILE A 94 15.12 16.57 -10.64
N ALA A 95 13.92 16.93 -11.13
CA ALA A 95 13.59 18.32 -11.42
C ALA A 95 13.67 19.22 -10.16
N ALA A 96 13.25 18.71 -8.99
CA ALA A 96 13.36 19.42 -7.73
C ALA A 96 14.83 19.60 -7.30
N SER A 97 15.64 18.55 -7.38
CA SER A 97 17.08 18.57 -7.04
C SER A 97 17.83 19.58 -7.89
N ARG A 98 17.61 19.58 -9.22
CA ARG A 98 18.17 20.59 -10.13
C ARG A 98 17.79 22.00 -9.69
N MET A 99 16.51 22.24 -9.36
CA MET A 99 16.02 23.55 -8.91
C MET A 99 16.70 24.03 -7.61
N VAL A 100 16.91 23.13 -6.64
CA VAL A 100 17.55 23.45 -5.36
C VAL A 100 19.05 23.81 -5.55
N ASN A 101 19.71 23.24 -6.55
CA ASN A 101 21.12 23.51 -6.83
C ASN A 101 21.41 24.94 -7.36
N ASP A 102 20.45 25.54 -8.08
CA ASP A 102 20.64 26.75 -8.91
C ASP A 102 20.22 28.08 -8.25
N ARG A 103 19.87 28.11 -6.97
CA ARG A 103 19.39 29.30 -6.21
C ARG A 103 18.10 29.95 -6.73
N ASN A 104 17.51 29.46 -7.83
CA ASN A 104 16.28 29.98 -8.40
C ASN A 104 15.11 29.02 -8.10
N HIS A 105 14.48 29.21 -6.94
CA HIS A 105 13.51 28.28 -6.35
C HIS A 105 12.04 28.59 -6.69
N ALA A 106 11.78 29.40 -7.72
CA ALA A 106 10.41 29.73 -8.13
C ALA A 106 9.66 28.50 -8.66
N ALA A 107 8.39 28.35 -8.32
CA ALA A 107 7.54 27.24 -8.82
C ALA A 107 7.50 27.18 -10.36
N THR A 108 7.58 28.33 -11.03
CA THR A 108 7.69 28.42 -12.49
C THR A 108 8.98 27.80 -13.03
N ALA A 109 10.09 27.95 -12.31
CA ALA A 109 11.37 27.32 -12.67
C ALA A 109 11.29 25.79 -12.53
N TYR A 110 10.56 25.28 -11.53
CA TYR A 110 10.35 23.85 -11.37
C TYR A 110 9.50 23.23 -12.50
N HIS A 111 8.36 23.84 -12.84
CA HIS A 111 7.51 23.32 -13.92
C HIS A 111 8.24 23.32 -15.26
N ALA A 112 8.98 24.39 -15.57
CA ALA A 112 9.81 24.48 -16.77
C ALA A 112 10.85 23.33 -16.82
N ARG A 113 11.62 23.13 -15.74
CA ARG A 113 12.64 22.07 -15.64
C ARG A 113 12.07 20.67 -15.78
N PHE A 114 10.89 20.42 -15.20
CA PHE A 114 10.26 19.11 -15.34
C PHE A 114 9.71 18.88 -16.74
N SER A 115 9.11 19.90 -17.35
CA SER A 115 8.66 19.83 -18.74
C SER A 115 9.85 19.57 -19.67
N GLU A 116 10.94 20.31 -19.50
CA GLU A 116 12.18 20.13 -20.24
C GLU A 116 12.77 18.73 -20.02
N LEU A 117 12.84 18.24 -18.78
CA LEU A 117 13.34 16.91 -18.46
C LEU A 117 12.59 15.80 -19.20
N LEU A 118 11.26 15.87 -19.25
CA LEU A 118 10.43 14.81 -19.82
C LEU A 118 10.17 14.94 -21.32
N THR A 119 10.25 16.16 -21.86
CA THR A 119 9.80 16.45 -23.24
C THR A 119 10.84 17.14 -24.10
N GLY A 120 11.94 17.62 -23.52
CA GLY A 120 12.93 18.48 -24.18
C GLY A 120 12.46 19.93 -24.40
N ASP A 121 11.27 20.30 -23.90
CA ASP A 121 10.68 21.64 -24.05
C ASP A 121 10.04 22.10 -22.72
N GLU A 122 10.43 23.28 -22.24
CA GLU A 122 9.96 23.88 -20.98
C GLU A 122 8.44 24.17 -20.94
N LYS A 123 7.75 24.18 -22.10
CA LYS A 123 6.37 24.69 -22.20
C LYS A 123 5.31 23.63 -22.50
N GLN A 124 5.69 22.38 -22.73
CA GLN A 124 4.75 21.29 -23.06
C GLN A 124 3.87 20.92 -21.85
N LEU A 125 4.42 21.00 -20.63
CA LEU A 125 3.71 20.67 -19.40
C LEU A 125 3.51 21.92 -18.53
N GLY A 126 2.28 22.41 -18.46
CA GLY A 126 1.88 23.52 -17.57
C GLY A 126 1.63 23.09 -16.12
N SER A 127 1.41 24.08 -15.25
CA SER A 127 1.14 23.86 -13.82
C SER A 127 -0.09 22.99 -13.56
N GLN A 128 -1.13 23.08 -14.38
CA GLN A 128 -2.33 22.24 -14.25
C GLN A 128 -2.03 20.74 -14.40
N HIS A 129 -0.96 20.38 -15.10
CA HIS A 129 -0.55 18.98 -15.26
C HIS A 129 0.20 18.44 -14.03
N TYR A 130 0.32 19.20 -12.94
CA TYR A 130 1.00 18.71 -11.74
C TYR A 130 0.08 18.15 -10.66
N GLU A 131 -1.22 18.43 -10.74
CA GLU A 131 -2.19 17.92 -9.78
C GLU A 131 -2.20 16.39 -9.73
N PRO A 132 -2.16 15.66 -10.88
CA PRO A 132 -2.07 14.20 -10.85
C PRO A 132 -0.81 13.68 -10.12
N ILE A 133 0.33 14.37 -10.27
CA ILE A 133 1.60 13.99 -9.63
C ILE A 133 1.49 14.14 -8.11
N SER A 134 0.90 15.24 -7.63
CA SER A 134 0.64 15.44 -6.19
C SER A 134 -0.27 14.34 -5.62
N ARG A 135 -1.30 13.93 -6.37
CA ARG A 135 -2.15 12.79 -5.99
C ARG A 135 -1.37 11.47 -5.93
N MET A 136 -0.44 11.23 -6.87
CA MET A 136 0.43 10.04 -6.85
C MET A 136 1.33 10.00 -5.61
N TRP A 137 1.91 11.13 -5.19
CA TRP A 137 2.66 11.22 -3.94
C TRP A 137 1.81 10.85 -2.71
N GLN A 138 0.58 11.35 -2.64
CA GLN A 138 -0.34 11.01 -1.54
C GLN A 138 -0.72 9.51 -1.55
N VAL A 139 -0.87 8.92 -2.74
CA VAL A 139 -1.09 7.48 -2.88
C VAL A 139 0.12 6.69 -2.36
N LEU A 140 1.34 7.12 -2.68
CA LEU A 140 2.57 6.49 -2.19
C LEU A 140 2.68 6.59 -0.66
N ALA A 141 2.45 7.77 -0.09
CA ALA A 141 2.44 7.97 1.36
C ALA A 141 1.40 7.04 2.03
N SER A 142 0.19 6.98 1.47
CA SER A 142 -0.88 6.12 1.96
C SER A 142 -0.54 4.64 1.88
N TRP A 143 0.16 4.23 0.83
CA TRP A 143 0.67 2.88 0.67
C TRP A 143 1.72 2.57 1.75
N GLN A 144 2.75 3.40 1.93
CA GLN A 144 3.79 3.21 2.96
C GLN A 144 3.20 3.11 4.38
N HIS A 145 2.24 3.98 4.72
CA HIS A 145 1.55 3.90 6.02
C HIS A 145 0.79 2.57 6.18
N SER A 146 0.18 2.05 5.11
CA SER A 146 -0.49 0.75 5.15
C SER A 146 0.47 -0.43 5.29
N GLN A 147 1.74 -0.27 4.91
CA GLN A 147 2.79 -1.29 5.10
C GLN A 147 3.31 -1.37 6.54
N ARG A 148 2.91 -0.46 7.44
CA ARG A 148 3.32 -0.44 8.86
C ARG A 148 4.85 -0.56 9.03
N GLY A 149 5.60 0.15 8.19
CA GLY A 149 7.06 0.18 8.22
C GLY A 149 7.77 -0.98 7.53
N ALA A 150 7.07 -1.98 6.97
CA ALA A 150 7.70 -3.12 6.29
C ALA A 150 8.48 -2.76 5.02
N HIS A 151 8.13 -1.63 4.41
CA HIS A 151 8.82 -1.05 3.24
C HIS A 151 9.36 0.35 3.59
N GLY A 152 9.78 0.50 4.84
CA GLY A 152 10.27 1.74 5.44
C GLY A 152 9.20 2.71 5.94
N LEU A 153 9.65 3.60 6.81
CA LEU A 153 8.85 4.64 7.45
C LEU A 153 8.68 5.82 6.48
N CYS A 154 7.44 6.26 6.34
CA CYS A 154 7.10 7.36 5.45
C CYS A 154 7.68 8.69 5.94
N THR A 155 8.50 9.35 5.12
CA THR A 155 9.01 10.70 5.37
C THR A 155 8.24 11.80 4.61
N LEU A 156 7.27 11.40 3.78
CA LEU A 156 6.48 12.35 2.99
C LEU A 156 5.67 13.29 3.91
N PRO A 157 5.71 14.62 3.67
CA PRO A 157 4.96 15.58 4.46
C PRO A 157 3.45 15.40 4.27
N ALA A 158 2.65 15.80 5.26
CA ALA A 158 1.20 15.92 5.05
C ALA A 158 0.92 17.13 4.14
N PRO A 159 -0.21 17.18 3.40
CA PRO A 159 -0.54 18.34 2.59
C PRO A 159 -0.60 19.64 3.39
N ALA A 160 -1.02 19.56 4.66
CA ALA A 160 -1.08 20.69 5.59
C ALA A 160 0.31 21.19 6.04
N ASP A 161 1.35 20.37 5.93
CA ASP A 161 2.74 20.74 6.27
C ASP A 161 3.46 21.42 5.10
N LEU A 162 2.86 21.40 3.90
CA LEU A 162 3.43 22.02 2.71
C LEU A 162 2.99 23.49 2.61
N PRO A 163 3.86 24.40 2.13
CA PRO A 163 3.49 25.78 1.86
C PRO A 163 2.27 25.86 0.91
N SER A 164 1.30 26.71 1.25
CA SER A 164 0.01 26.83 0.54
C SER A 164 0.16 27.24 -0.93
N ASN A 165 1.24 27.93 -1.27
CA ASN A 165 1.63 28.33 -2.63
C ASN A 165 2.41 27.25 -3.42
N ARG A 166 2.73 26.09 -2.81
CA ARG A 166 3.57 25.02 -3.40
C ARG A 166 3.04 23.61 -3.20
N SER A 167 1.77 23.42 -2.87
CA SER A 167 1.14 22.10 -2.67
C SER A 167 1.32 21.11 -3.83
N MET A 168 1.59 21.62 -5.03
CA MET A 168 1.80 20.81 -6.24
C MET A 168 3.24 20.28 -6.39
N ILE A 169 4.23 20.94 -5.77
CA ILE A 169 5.66 20.66 -5.97
C ILE A 169 6.39 20.32 -4.66
N GLY A 170 5.77 20.65 -3.51
CA GLY A 170 6.36 20.51 -2.18
C GLY A 170 6.71 19.05 -1.81
N PHE A 171 5.98 18.07 -2.33
CA PHE A 171 6.33 16.66 -2.15
C PHE A 171 7.70 16.33 -2.76
N ALA A 172 7.89 16.62 -4.06
CA ALA A 172 9.16 16.36 -4.73
C ALA A 172 10.31 17.16 -4.10
N GLN A 173 10.07 18.42 -3.73
CA GLN A 173 11.05 19.25 -3.03
C GLN A 173 11.45 18.66 -1.68
N SER A 174 10.49 18.17 -0.88
CA SER A 174 10.77 17.54 0.42
C SER A 174 11.70 16.33 0.31
N GLN A 175 11.63 15.62 -0.82
CA GLN A 175 12.47 14.45 -1.07
C GLN A 175 13.87 14.82 -1.55
N ALA A 176 14.09 16.05 -2.03
CA ALA A 176 15.37 16.55 -2.53
C ALA A 176 16.20 17.32 -1.47
N LEU A 177 15.73 17.43 -0.23
CA LEU A 177 16.38 18.23 0.83
C LEU A 177 17.62 17.57 1.45
N LEU A 178 17.69 16.23 1.43
CA LEU A 178 18.81 15.46 1.97
C LEU A 178 19.40 14.58 0.88
N SER A 179 20.69 14.73 0.61
CA SER A 179 21.45 13.85 -0.28
C SER A 179 21.78 12.51 0.39
N GLY A 180 22.29 11.54 -0.38
CA GLY A 180 22.87 10.31 0.17
C GLY A 180 23.99 10.60 1.18
N ALA A 181 24.90 11.51 0.86
CA ALA A 181 26.00 11.90 1.74
C ALA A 181 25.53 12.52 3.06
N ASP A 182 24.49 13.36 3.02
CA ASP A 182 23.90 13.94 4.23
C ASP A 182 23.38 12.84 5.16
N ARG A 183 22.62 11.88 4.59
CA ARG A 183 22.04 10.77 5.35
C ARG A 183 23.11 9.91 6.02
N SER A 184 24.21 9.61 5.32
CA SER A 184 25.35 8.87 5.89
C SER A 184 26.06 9.64 7.00
N PHE A 185 25.99 10.97 7.02
CA PHE A 185 26.58 11.80 8.06
C PHE A 185 25.69 11.99 9.30
N LEU A 186 24.35 11.89 9.16
CA LEU A 186 23.39 12.12 10.24
C LEU A 186 23.69 11.33 11.54
N PRO A 187 24.05 10.02 11.52
CA PRO A 187 24.34 9.30 12.76
C PRO A 187 25.49 9.90 13.58
N LYS A 188 26.56 10.37 12.90
CA LYS A 188 27.70 11.04 13.55
C LYS A 188 27.28 12.39 14.12
N LEU A 189 26.46 13.13 13.37
CA LEU A 189 25.89 14.40 13.83
C LEU A 189 25.02 14.19 15.08
N PHE A 190 24.15 13.18 15.10
CA PHE A 190 23.28 12.89 16.24
C PHE A 190 24.05 12.47 17.48
N ARG A 191 25.11 11.65 17.34
CA ARG A 191 26.01 11.31 18.45
C ARG A 191 26.62 12.54 19.09
N SER A 192 27.22 13.41 18.27
CA SER A 192 27.80 14.66 18.74
C SER A 192 26.77 15.52 19.48
N LEU A 193 25.55 15.68 18.95
CA LEU A 193 24.49 16.45 19.62
C LEU A 193 24.03 15.82 20.94
N ARG A 194 23.91 14.49 20.99
CA ARG A 194 23.47 13.76 22.17
C ARG A 194 24.45 13.85 23.34
N GLU A 195 25.76 13.88 23.08
CA GLU A 195 26.79 14.02 24.12
C GLU A 195 26.65 15.33 24.93
N HIS A 196 25.95 16.32 24.38
CA HIS A 196 25.78 17.63 25.00
C HIS A 196 24.44 17.84 25.72
N GLY A 197 23.53 16.85 25.74
CA GLY A 197 22.18 17.01 26.27
C GLY A 197 21.61 15.76 26.95
N ALA A 198 20.72 15.95 27.93
CA ALA A 198 20.09 14.86 28.67
C ALA A 198 18.80 14.31 28.02
N THR A 199 18.19 15.06 27.11
CA THR A 199 16.90 14.69 26.49
C THR A 199 17.13 14.26 25.03
N TRP A 200 16.69 13.05 24.70
CA TRP A 200 16.75 12.51 23.34
C TRP A 200 15.50 11.65 23.04
N PRO A 201 15.02 11.61 21.78
CA PRO A 201 15.39 12.48 20.64
C PRO A 201 15.01 13.95 20.87
N LEU A 202 15.75 14.85 20.21
CA LEU A 202 15.40 16.27 20.16
C LEU A 202 14.40 16.54 19.02
N PRO A 203 13.46 17.48 19.18
CA PRO A 203 12.62 17.92 18.08
C PRO A 203 13.43 18.45 16.90
N GLY A 204 12.88 18.31 15.70
CA GLY A 204 13.48 18.79 14.46
C GLY A 204 14.00 20.23 14.52
N ASP A 205 13.18 21.18 14.96
CA ASP A 205 13.57 22.60 15.03
C ASP A 205 14.71 22.84 16.02
N SER A 206 14.71 22.09 17.13
CA SER A 206 15.81 22.13 18.11
C SER A 206 17.10 21.55 17.52
N LEU A 207 17.00 20.49 16.72
CA LEU A 207 18.14 19.91 16.00
C LEU A 207 18.71 20.91 15.00
N LEU A 208 17.86 21.54 14.18
CA LEU A 208 18.30 22.58 13.23
C LEU A 208 19.00 23.73 13.93
N ALA A 209 18.42 24.26 15.00
CA ALA A 209 19.04 25.33 15.78
C ALA A 209 20.39 24.91 16.37
N GLN A 210 20.53 23.68 16.87
CA GLN A 210 21.81 23.17 17.39
C GLN A 210 22.85 22.98 16.28
N ILE A 211 22.42 22.55 15.09
CA ILE A 211 23.29 22.44 13.91
C ILE A 211 23.88 23.82 13.58
N GLU A 212 23.02 24.85 13.48
CA GLU A 212 23.43 26.23 13.15
C GLU A 212 24.32 26.85 14.22
N ILE A 213 23.93 26.76 15.50
CA ILE A 213 24.69 27.34 16.63
C ILE A 213 26.11 26.77 16.68
N ARG A 214 26.29 25.52 16.23
CA ARG A 214 27.57 24.80 16.28
C ARG A 214 28.32 24.81 14.95
N GLY A 215 27.78 25.45 13.91
CA GLY A 215 28.38 25.46 12.57
C GLY A 215 28.47 24.07 11.93
N MET A 216 27.63 23.11 12.34
CA MET A 216 27.70 21.73 11.83
C MET A 216 27.14 21.59 10.42
N GLU A 217 26.36 22.56 9.94
CA GLU A 217 25.80 22.60 8.59
C GLU A 217 26.88 22.66 7.51
N GLN A 218 28.10 23.09 7.84
CA GLN A 218 29.25 23.09 6.91
C GLN A 218 29.65 21.69 6.44
N HIS A 219 29.28 20.65 7.18
CA HIS A 219 29.52 19.24 6.84
C HIS A 219 28.39 18.63 6.02
N LEU A 220 27.30 19.38 5.79
CA LEU A 220 26.15 18.95 5.02
C LEU A 220 26.18 19.59 3.62
N SER A 221 25.42 18.98 2.71
CA SER A 221 25.34 19.36 1.31
C SER A 221 24.92 20.82 1.15
N LYS A 222 25.25 21.38 -0.01
CA LYS A 222 24.79 22.72 -0.39
C LYS A 222 23.26 22.82 -0.36
N ASN A 223 22.56 21.75 -0.73
CA ASN A 223 21.10 21.69 -0.76
C ASN A 223 20.50 21.79 0.63
N PHE A 224 21.05 21.02 1.57
CA PHE A 224 20.67 21.12 2.97
C PHE A 224 20.86 22.55 3.50
N ARG A 225 22.03 23.13 3.26
CA ARG A 225 22.35 24.49 3.72
C ARG A 225 21.44 25.55 3.13
N ASN A 226 21.13 25.47 1.83
CA ASN A 226 20.18 26.39 1.20
C ASN A 226 18.79 26.25 1.83
N ALA A 227 18.28 25.02 1.96
CA ALA A 227 16.99 24.74 2.55
C ALA A 227 16.87 25.20 4.02
N LEU A 228 17.97 25.14 4.78
CA LEU A 228 18.03 25.61 6.16
C LEU A 228 17.85 27.13 6.30
N GLN A 229 18.33 27.90 5.32
CA GLN A 229 18.22 29.36 5.28
C GLN A 229 16.86 29.84 4.77
N GLU A 230 16.07 28.96 4.16
CA GLU A 230 14.76 29.29 3.62
C GLU A 230 13.65 28.98 4.64
N GLU A 231 12.94 30.03 5.08
CA GLU A 231 11.85 29.93 6.06
C GLU A 231 10.75 28.94 5.61
N GLU A 232 10.51 28.83 4.30
CA GLU A 232 9.52 27.91 3.72
C GLU A 232 9.91 26.42 3.85
N PHE A 233 11.20 26.09 3.74
CA PHE A 233 11.67 24.69 3.79
C PHE A 233 12.05 24.23 5.18
N ARG A 234 12.33 25.17 6.08
CA ARG A 234 12.76 24.88 7.44
C ARG A 234 11.81 23.93 8.21
N PRO A 235 10.47 24.07 8.16
CA PRO A 235 9.57 23.13 8.84
C PRO A 235 9.63 21.70 8.27
N VAL A 236 9.75 21.58 6.95
CA VAL A 236 9.87 20.28 6.27
C VAL A 236 11.19 19.61 6.63
N LEU A 237 12.28 20.38 6.63
CA LEU A 237 13.61 19.91 7.01
C LEU A 237 13.66 19.50 8.48
N ALA A 238 13.05 20.29 9.36
CA ALA A 238 12.93 19.98 10.79
C ALA A 238 12.22 18.65 10.99
N LYS A 239 11.04 18.47 10.37
CA LYS A 239 10.30 17.21 10.44
C LYS A 239 11.12 16.02 9.94
N LEU A 240 11.81 16.18 8.81
CA LEU A 240 12.63 15.15 8.21
C LEU A 240 13.77 14.72 9.15
N ILE A 241 14.56 15.66 9.66
CA ILE A 241 15.66 15.35 10.58
C ILE A 241 15.13 14.79 11.91
N GLY A 242 14.01 15.32 12.42
CA GLY A 242 13.35 14.80 13.61
C GLY A 242 12.99 13.32 13.48
N ASN A 243 12.46 12.92 12.32
CA ASN A 243 12.15 11.51 12.03
C ASN A 243 13.41 10.63 12.01
N TYR A 244 14.50 11.12 11.39
CA TYR A 244 15.80 10.41 11.41
C TYR A 244 16.36 10.28 12.83
N ALA A 245 16.29 11.34 13.64
CA ALA A 245 16.76 11.32 15.02
C ALA A 245 15.92 10.40 15.92
N GLY A 246 14.60 10.35 15.69
CA GLY A 246 13.68 9.47 16.42
C GLY A 246 13.87 7.99 16.09
N ALA A 247 14.23 7.66 14.85
CA ALA A 247 14.51 6.29 14.42
C ALA A 247 15.96 5.83 14.68
N TRP A 248 16.85 6.76 15.05
CA TRP A 248 18.26 6.46 15.29
C TRP A 248 18.46 5.61 16.55
N ASP A 249 19.12 4.47 16.38
CA ASP A 249 19.37 3.45 17.40
C ASP A 249 20.69 3.65 18.18
N GLY A 250 21.43 4.73 17.90
CA GLY A 250 22.72 5.03 18.52
C GLY A 250 23.95 4.61 17.71
N SER A 251 23.76 3.95 16.56
CA SER A 251 24.84 3.45 15.71
C SER A 251 25.64 4.53 14.98
N ASP A 252 26.86 4.20 14.56
CA ASP A 252 27.77 5.08 13.79
C ASP A 252 27.34 5.26 12.33
N GLU A 253 26.53 4.33 11.83
CA GLU A 253 26.08 4.25 10.44
C GLU A 253 24.59 3.93 10.44
N LEU A 254 23.84 4.46 9.46
CA LEU A 254 22.52 3.90 9.18
C LEU A 254 22.72 2.42 8.82
N VAL A 255 21.92 1.53 9.41
CA VAL A 255 22.05 0.07 9.22
C VAL A 255 22.25 -0.23 7.73
N PRO A 256 23.28 -1.02 7.35
CA PRO A 256 23.57 -1.31 5.96
C PRO A 256 22.35 -1.90 5.23
N THR A 257 22.16 -1.46 3.99
CA THR A 257 21.17 -1.98 3.07
C THR A 257 21.32 -3.51 2.95
N GLY A 258 20.23 -4.26 3.17
CA GLY A 258 20.20 -5.73 3.06
C GLY A 258 20.26 -6.48 4.40
N VAL A 259 20.44 -5.79 5.53
CA VAL A 259 20.34 -6.41 6.85
C VAL A 259 18.90 -6.28 7.36
N THR A 260 18.28 -7.41 7.74
CA THR A 260 16.92 -7.38 8.29
C THR A 260 16.93 -6.68 9.64
N ARG A 261 15.87 -5.94 9.98
CA ARG A 261 15.73 -5.31 11.29
C ARG A 261 14.54 -5.87 12.05
N ALA A 262 14.78 -6.25 13.29
CA ALA A 262 13.74 -6.50 14.27
C ALA A 262 13.66 -5.30 15.23
N GLU A 263 12.46 -4.80 15.45
CA GLU A 263 12.23 -3.76 16.43
C GLU A 263 12.04 -4.38 17.81
N LEU A 264 12.77 -3.88 18.80
CA LEU A 264 12.61 -4.27 20.19
C LEU A 264 11.53 -3.41 20.86
N VAL A 265 10.35 -4.00 21.07
CA VAL A 265 9.16 -3.34 21.59
C VAL A 265 9.00 -3.64 23.09
N VAL A 266 8.60 -2.63 23.86
CA VAL A 266 8.27 -2.81 25.28
C VAL A 266 6.86 -3.37 25.40
N ARG A 267 6.73 -4.50 26.11
CA ARG A 267 5.46 -5.13 26.49
C ARG A 267 5.17 -4.89 27.97
N LEU A 268 3.98 -4.41 28.30
CA LEU A 268 3.45 -4.34 29.66
C LEU A 268 2.29 -5.34 29.80
N ASP A 269 2.53 -6.38 30.59
CA ASP A 269 1.55 -7.41 30.91
C ASP A 269 1.50 -7.67 32.41
N ALA A 270 0.30 -7.75 32.99
CA ALA A 270 0.05 -7.97 34.41
C ALA A 270 0.92 -7.12 35.37
N GLY A 271 1.26 -5.88 34.99
CA GLY A 271 2.15 -5.02 35.79
C GLY A 271 3.63 -5.43 35.72
N ARG A 272 4.08 -6.02 34.61
CA ARG A 272 5.47 -6.37 34.34
C ARG A 272 5.90 -5.84 32.98
N LEU A 273 7.03 -5.12 32.95
CA LEU A 273 7.68 -4.75 31.69
C LEU A 273 8.57 -5.88 31.20
N SER A 274 8.47 -6.18 29.91
CA SER A 274 9.28 -7.18 29.21
C SER A 274 9.55 -6.73 27.78
N TRP A 275 10.43 -7.46 27.09
CA TRP A 275 10.75 -7.22 25.70
C TRP A 275 10.01 -8.20 24.81
N VAL A 276 9.51 -7.71 23.67
CA VAL A 276 9.12 -8.52 22.52
C VAL A 276 9.79 -7.93 21.29
N ALA A 277 10.17 -8.76 20.33
CA ALA A 277 10.70 -8.29 19.06
C ALA A 277 9.60 -8.34 18.00
N ARG A 278 9.55 -7.34 17.12
CA ARG A 278 8.67 -7.28 15.97
C ARG A 278 9.51 -7.39 14.70
N LEU A 279 9.29 -8.43 13.93
CA LEU A 279 9.99 -8.67 12.67
C LEU A 279 9.08 -8.29 11.50
N HIS A 280 9.55 -7.40 10.62
CA HIS A 280 8.80 -6.92 9.46
C HIS A 280 9.10 -7.70 8.17
N SER A 281 9.65 -8.93 8.29
CA SER A 281 9.97 -9.82 7.17
C SER A 281 8.82 -10.80 6.88
N SER A 282 8.70 -11.23 5.62
CA SER A 282 7.84 -12.36 5.25
C SER A 282 8.45 -13.70 5.69
N GLU A 283 9.78 -13.76 5.74
CA GLU A 283 10.48 -14.89 6.35
C GLU A 283 10.38 -14.72 7.85
N GLN A 284 9.59 -15.60 8.47
CA GLN A 284 9.34 -15.59 9.90
C GLN A 284 9.82 -16.93 10.46
N PRO A 285 11.14 -17.13 10.59
CA PRO A 285 11.69 -18.35 11.16
C PRO A 285 11.17 -18.52 12.60
N GLU A 286 10.96 -19.77 13.04
CA GLU A 286 10.43 -20.04 14.38
C GLU A 286 11.38 -19.58 15.50
N SER A 287 12.68 -19.57 15.24
CA SER A 287 13.69 -19.12 16.19
C SER A 287 14.86 -18.42 15.49
N ILE A 288 15.37 -17.35 16.11
CA ILE A 288 16.54 -16.60 15.63
C ILE A 288 17.50 -16.40 16.80
N ALA A 289 18.74 -16.85 16.62
CA ALA A 289 19.82 -16.60 17.57
C ALA A 289 20.60 -15.33 17.17
N LEU A 290 20.85 -14.47 18.16
CA LEU A 290 21.64 -13.25 18.03
C LEU A 290 22.90 -13.34 18.91
N ALA A 291 23.79 -12.35 18.78
CA ALA A 291 24.95 -12.24 19.65
C ALA A 291 24.56 -12.14 21.14
N ASP A 292 25.54 -12.40 22.02
CA ASP A 292 25.40 -12.32 23.49
C ASP A 292 24.33 -13.23 24.10
N GLY A 293 23.93 -14.30 23.39
CA GLY A 293 22.94 -15.28 23.86
C GLY A 293 21.50 -14.77 23.82
N VAL A 294 21.22 -13.72 23.04
CA VAL A 294 19.86 -13.24 22.81
C VAL A 294 19.17 -14.18 21.82
N VAL A 295 17.97 -14.65 22.16
CA VAL A 295 17.18 -15.54 21.31
C VAL A 295 15.79 -14.95 21.11
N LEU A 296 15.34 -14.98 19.86
CA LEU A 296 14.00 -14.59 19.44
C LEU A 296 13.20 -15.87 19.15
N GLU A 297 12.10 -16.10 19.87
CA GLU A 297 11.19 -17.23 19.63
C GLU A 297 9.85 -16.72 19.14
N ARG A 298 9.38 -17.22 18.00
CA ARG A 298 8.17 -16.71 17.36
C ARG A 298 6.93 -16.99 18.19
N LEU A 299 6.07 -15.98 18.34
CA LEU A 299 4.81 -16.08 19.08
C LEU A 299 3.68 -16.52 18.13
N GLY A 300 3.55 -17.83 17.93
CA GLY A 300 2.54 -18.40 17.02
C GLY A 300 2.71 -17.89 15.58
N ASP A 301 1.61 -17.82 14.82
CA ASP A 301 1.63 -17.30 13.45
C ASP A 301 1.56 -15.76 13.41
N THR A 302 2.47 -15.10 14.13
CA THR A 302 2.54 -13.64 14.21
C THR A 302 3.90 -13.10 13.79
N SER A 303 3.98 -11.79 13.61
CA SER A 303 5.23 -11.05 13.39
C SER A 303 5.99 -10.74 14.68
N TYR A 304 5.51 -11.24 15.83
CA TYR A 304 6.11 -11.00 17.14
C TYR A 304 6.92 -12.20 17.63
N TYR A 305 7.97 -11.89 18.36
CA TYR A 305 8.89 -12.85 18.96
C TYR A 305 9.08 -12.53 20.44
N GLU A 306 9.06 -13.55 21.28
CA GLU A 306 9.54 -13.45 22.65
C GLU A 306 11.05 -13.30 22.65
N VAL A 307 11.57 -12.40 23.49
CA VAL A 307 13.00 -12.10 23.56
C VAL A 307 13.56 -12.63 24.87
N THR A 308 14.48 -13.58 24.78
CA THR A 308 15.25 -14.10 25.91
C THR A 308 16.70 -13.67 25.81
N GLY A 309 17.44 -13.72 26.92
CA GLY A 309 18.85 -13.29 26.98
C GLY A 309 19.06 -11.77 27.18
N LEU A 310 18.01 -10.96 27.18
CA LEU A 310 18.07 -9.54 27.55
C LEU A 310 17.52 -9.29 28.97
N PRO A 311 18.15 -8.40 29.77
CA PRO A 311 17.57 -7.96 31.03
C PRO A 311 16.26 -7.20 30.78
N ALA A 312 15.34 -7.26 31.75
CA ALA A 312 14.06 -6.56 31.68
C ALA A 312 14.25 -5.04 31.44
N PRO A 313 13.26 -4.36 30.81
CA PRO A 313 13.33 -2.92 30.56
C PRO A 313 13.63 -2.12 31.83
N SER A 314 14.72 -1.37 31.80
CA SER A 314 15.19 -0.47 32.87
C SER A 314 15.31 0.97 32.38
N ALA A 315 15.45 1.92 33.32
CA ALA A 315 15.58 3.34 32.99
C ALA A 315 16.76 3.59 32.04
N ASP A 316 17.89 2.90 32.28
CA ASP A 316 19.08 3.00 31.44
C ASP A 316 18.83 2.49 30.02
N THR A 317 18.28 1.28 29.88
CA THR A 317 18.00 0.67 28.57
C THR A 317 16.98 1.46 27.75
N LEU A 318 15.97 2.07 28.40
CA LEU A 318 14.96 2.87 27.71
C LEU A 318 15.53 4.22 27.25
N SER A 319 16.29 4.90 28.12
CA SER A 319 16.87 6.21 27.80
C SER A 319 18.06 6.13 26.86
N LYS A 320 18.80 5.01 26.83
CA LYS A 320 19.97 4.86 25.95
C LYS A 320 19.69 4.17 24.63
N GLY A 321 18.62 3.38 24.56
CA GLY A 321 18.35 2.46 23.46
C GLY A 321 19.11 1.14 23.63
N ILE A 322 18.76 0.16 22.79
CA ILE A 322 19.44 -1.15 22.71
C ILE A 322 19.70 -1.44 21.23
N ARG A 323 20.88 -1.99 20.94
CA ARG A 323 21.19 -2.61 19.65
C ARG A 323 21.91 -3.94 19.88
N ARG A 324 21.52 -4.97 19.13
CA ARG A 324 22.18 -6.27 19.05
C ARG A 324 22.28 -6.66 17.59
N ASP A 325 23.50 -6.84 17.13
CA ASP A 325 23.78 -7.31 15.78
C ASP A 325 23.84 -8.85 15.79
N GLY A 326 23.26 -9.47 14.77
CA GLY A 326 23.36 -10.90 14.48
C GLY A 326 23.69 -11.13 13.02
N ASP A 327 23.68 -12.39 12.59
CA ASP A 327 23.93 -12.73 11.19
C ASP A 327 22.71 -12.37 10.33
N GLY A 328 22.83 -11.30 9.54
CA GLY A 328 21.75 -10.81 8.67
C GLY A 328 20.54 -10.18 9.39
N LEU A 329 20.58 -10.02 10.73
CA LEU A 329 19.52 -9.39 11.53
C LEU A 329 20.10 -8.40 12.56
N VAL A 330 19.51 -7.22 12.68
CA VAL A 330 19.77 -6.27 13.77
C VAL A 330 18.51 -6.12 14.61
N LEU A 331 18.60 -6.47 15.89
CA LEU A 331 17.56 -6.19 16.88
C LEU A 331 17.86 -4.86 17.56
N SER A 332 16.93 -3.91 17.49
CA SER A 332 17.18 -2.60 18.10
C SER A 332 15.95 -1.86 18.56
N ARG A 333 16.17 -0.95 19.50
CA ARG A 333 15.24 0.06 19.99
C ARG A 333 15.96 1.40 20.09
N PRO A 334 15.42 2.48 19.52
CA PRO A 334 16.00 3.81 19.67
C PRO A 334 15.96 4.28 21.12
N ALA A 335 16.82 5.23 21.49
CA ALA A 335 16.74 5.90 22.78
C ALA A 335 15.41 6.68 22.89
N SER A 336 14.75 6.64 24.04
CA SER A 336 13.57 7.49 24.27
C SER A 336 13.44 7.95 25.71
N SER A 337 12.99 9.20 25.87
CA SER A 337 12.64 9.80 27.16
C SER A 337 11.15 9.67 27.50
N VAL A 338 10.32 9.22 26.55
CA VAL A 338 8.88 8.98 26.74
C VAL A 338 8.48 7.71 26.01
N LEU A 339 7.79 6.81 26.70
CA LEU A 339 7.22 5.60 26.12
C LEU A 339 5.70 5.70 26.17
N VAL A 340 5.08 5.58 25.01
CA VAL A 340 3.63 5.45 24.85
C VAL A 340 3.33 3.99 24.54
N LEU A 341 2.45 3.37 25.33
CA LEU A 341 1.95 2.03 25.08
C LEU A 341 0.47 2.12 24.70
N ALA A 342 0.06 1.40 23.66
CA ALA A 342 -1.33 1.20 23.27
C ALA A 342 -1.71 -0.29 23.42
N ARG A 343 -3.00 -0.61 23.37
CA ARG A 343 -3.43 -2.01 23.35
C ARG A 343 -3.05 -2.61 21.99
N ASP A 344 -2.33 -3.72 22.01
CA ASP A 344 -1.99 -4.46 20.80
C ASP A 344 -2.96 -5.64 20.62
N ASP A 345 -3.65 -5.65 19.49
CA ASP A 345 -4.69 -6.65 19.19
C ASP A 345 -4.11 -8.06 18.98
N VAL A 346 -2.85 -8.16 18.57
CA VAL A 346 -2.18 -9.45 18.31
C VAL A 346 -1.66 -10.04 19.62
N LEU A 347 -0.98 -9.23 20.42
CA LEU A 347 -0.40 -9.67 21.69
C LEU A 347 -1.41 -9.71 22.84
N GLY A 348 -2.56 -9.03 22.71
CA GLY A 348 -3.57 -8.94 23.76
C GLY A 348 -3.09 -8.22 25.02
N VAL A 349 -2.10 -7.34 24.92
CA VAL A 349 -1.44 -6.63 26.04
C VAL A 349 -1.12 -5.19 25.65
N TRP A 350 -0.54 -4.41 26.58
CA TRP A 350 -0.04 -3.07 26.25
C TRP A 350 1.34 -3.18 25.59
N ALA A 351 1.52 -2.60 24.42
CA ALA A 351 2.79 -2.63 23.68
C ALA A 351 3.18 -1.23 23.19
N GLY A 352 4.48 -1.01 23.00
CA GLY A 352 5.03 0.25 22.49
C GLY A 352 4.43 0.67 21.16
N THR A 353 4.16 1.96 21.01
CA THR A 353 3.67 2.59 19.77
C THR A 353 4.47 3.86 19.48
N ASP A 354 4.53 4.24 18.20
CA ASP A 354 5.33 5.40 17.73
C ASP A 354 4.79 6.75 18.20
N GLY A 355 3.52 6.79 18.61
CA GLY A 355 2.85 8.00 19.05
C GLY A 355 1.44 7.73 19.57
N PHE A 356 0.72 8.80 19.88
CA PHE A 356 -0.65 8.73 20.37
C PHE A 356 -1.64 8.41 19.25
N ARG A 357 -2.62 7.54 19.55
CA ARG A 357 -3.72 7.17 18.65
C ARG A 357 -5.03 7.78 19.16
N PRO A 358 -5.57 8.84 18.54
CA PRO A 358 -6.81 9.46 19.01
C PRO A 358 -7.95 8.43 19.15
N GLY A 359 -8.73 8.54 20.23
CA GLY A 359 -9.80 7.61 20.59
C GLY A 359 -9.35 6.32 21.29
N GLU A 360 -8.05 6.04 21.39
CA GLU A 360 -7.53 4.89 22.13
C GLU A 360 -7.04 5.28 23.53
N ALA A 361 -7.13 4.32 24.46
CA ALA A 361 -6.47 4.42 25.75
C ALA A 361 -4.98 4.08 25.61
N HIS A 362 -4.15 4.74 26.41
CA HIS A 362 -2.70 4.58 26.42
C HIS A 362 -2.16 4.44 27.85
N VAL A 363 -0.96 3.88 27.96
CA VAL A 363 -0.11 3.98 29.15
C VAL A 363 1.11 4.81 28.78
N VAL A 364 1.41 5.87 29.54
CA VAL A 364 2.56 6.73 29.28
C VAL A 364 3.57 6.59 30.41
N LEU A 365 4.81 6.23 30.06
CA LEU A 365 5.96 6.29 30.96
C LEU A 365 6.84 7.46 30.54
N ALA A 366 7.20 8.34 31.49
CA ALA A 366 8.03 9.50 31.22
C ALA A 366 9.29 9.51 32.10
N ALA A 367 10.46 9.69 31.48
CA ALA A 367 11.71 9.91 32.18
C ALA A 367 11.68 11.26 32.94
N PRO A 368 12.52 11.46 33.98
CA PRO A 368 12.58 12.71 34.73
C PRO A 368 12.70 13.96 33.84
N ALA A 369 13.49 13.88 32.76
CA ALA A 369 13.74 14.97 31.84
C ALA A 369 12.49 15.37 31.00
N ALA A 370 11.59 14.43 30.72
CA ALA A 370 10.40 14.67 29.90
C ALA A 370 9.11 14.85 30.72
N ARG A 371 9.15 14.62 32.04
CA ARG A 371 7.98 14.61 32.92
C ARG A 371 7.16 15.90 32.87
N ARG A 372 7.82 17.06 32.83
CA ARG A 372 7.14 18.37 32.78
C ARG A 372 6.38 18.59 31.46
N ASP A 373 6.93 18.10 30.37
CA ASP A 373 6.34 18.27 29.04
C ASP A 373 5.18 17.30 28.85
N VAL A 374 5.33 16.05 29.33
CA VAL A 374 4.23 15.08 29.38
C VAL A 374 3.08 15.61 30.22
N GLN A 375 3.33 16.13 31.43
CA GLN A 375 2.26 16.69 32.26
C GLN A 375 1.54 17.85 31.55
N ARG A 376 2.28 18.76 30.92
CA ARG A 376 1.70 19.86 30.14
C ARG A 376 0.83 19.38 28.97
N LEU A 377 1.23 18.31 28.28
CA LEU A 377 0.42 17.68 27.23
C LEU A 377 -0.90 17.16 27.80
N LEU A 378 -0.81 16.37 28.88
CA LEU A 378 -1.97 15.72 29.48
C LEU A 378 -2.97 16.75 30.03
N ASP A 379 -2.50 17.81 30.66
CA ASP A 379 -3.36 18.86 31.19
C ASP A 379 -4.12 19.61 30.09
N LYS A 380 -3.50 19.79 28.92
CA LYS A 380 -4.09 20.50 27.78
C LYS A 380 -5.05 19.64 26.95
N ALA A 381 -4.67 18.39 26.66
CA ALA A 381 -5.34 17.61 25.63
C ALA A 381 -5.94 16.27 26.10
N ALA A 382 -5.52 15.71 27.23
CA ALA A 382 -6.00 14.39 27.64
C ALA A 382 -7.41 14.47 28.25
N THR A 383 -8.30 13.57 27.85
CA THR A 383 -9.62 13.41 28.47
C THR A 383 -9.51 12.69 29.82
N SER A 384 -8.55 11.77 29.97
CA SER A 384 -8.34 10.94 31.16
C SER A 384 -6.85 10.73 31.47
N GLY A 385 -6.53 10.18 32.65
CA GLY A 385 -5.15 9.79 33.00
C GLY A 385 -4.18 10.93 33.29
N ARG A 386 -4.69 12.12 33.66
CA ARG A 386 -3.86 13.34 33.85
C ARG A 386 -2.91 13.25 35.04
N SER A 387 -3.27 12.49 36.07
CA SER A 387 -2.44 12.37 37.28
C SER A 387 -1.33 11.34 37.09
N ALA A 388 -0.11 11.71 37.49
CA ALA A 388 1.02 10.78 37.53
C ALA A 388 0.91 9.85 38.74
N ASP A 389 0.96 8.54 38.51
CA ASP A 389 1.33 7.58 39.54
C ASP A 389 2.86 7.62 39.70
N THR A 390 3.28 8.08 40.87
CA THR A 390 4.69 8.06 41.32
C THR A 390 4.89 7.17 42.53
N GLY A 391 3.91 6.30 42.83
CA GLY A 391 4.05 5.26 43.83
C GLY A 391 5.27 4.39 43.53
N LYS A 392 5.80 3.72 44.56
CA LYS A 392 6.90 2.75 44.44
C LYS A 392 6.43 1.46 43.75
N LEU A 393 5.94 1.56 42.52
CA LEU A 393 5.64 0.42 41.68
C LEU A 393 6.97 -0.20 41.25
N THR A 394 7.22 -1.43 41.72
CA THR A 394 8.50 -2.14 41.51
C THR A 394 8.84 -2.40 40.04
N TRP A 395 7.84 -2.37 39.16
CA TRP A 395 7.98 -2.60 37.72
C TRP A 395 8.14 -1.32 36.91
N VAL A 396 7.91 -0.14 37.50
CA VAL A 396 8.15 1.14 36.83
C VAL A 396 9.65 1.44 36.91
N PRO A 397 10.32 1.76 35.77
CA PRO A 397 11.73 2.09 35.78
C PRO A 397 12.07 3.20 36.79
N GLN A 398 13.17 3.06 37.51
CA GLN A 398 13.54 3.98 38.59
C GLN A 398 13.57 5.44 38.09
N GLY A 399 12.82 6.30 38.79
CA GLY A 399 12.72 7.74 38.48
C GLY A 399 11.72 8.11 37.38
N TRP A 400 11.13 7.15 36.67
CA TRP A 400 10.11 7.41 35.67
C TRP A 400 8.73 7.61 36.31
N SER A 401 7.88 8.43 35.70
CA SER A 401 6.48 8.60 36.09
C SER A 401 5.56 7.80 35.17
N LEU A 402 4.46 7.28 35.74
CA LEU A 402 3.45 6.51 35.03
C LEU A 402 2.13 7.29 34.94
N HIS A 403 1.50 7.30 33.77
CA HIS A 403 0.16 7.86 33.56
C HIS A 403 -0.71 6.81 32.88
N LYS A 404 -1.84 6.43 33.49
CA LYS A 404 -2.76 5.43 32.91
C LYS A 404 -4.16 5.48 33.53
N PRO A 405 -5.21 5.09 32.77
CA PRO A 405 -5.24 5.11 31.30
C PRO A 405 -5.31 6.56 30.80
N VAL A 406 -4.52 6.89 29.79
CA VAL A 406 -4.53 8.21 29.12
C VAL A 406 -5.30 8.09 27.81
N ALA A 407 -6.32 8.91 27.60
CA ALA A 407 -7.05 8.98 26.34
C ALA A 407 -7.09 10.40 25.77
N PHE A 408 -7.09 10.51 24.45
CA PHE A 408 -7.24 11.75 23.71
C PHE A 408 -8.37 11.60 22.71
N ASP A 409 -9.51 12.25 22.97
CA ASP A 409 -10.68 12.11 22.08
C ASP A 409 -10.70 13.15 20.97
N ASP A 410 -9.90 14.21 21.07
CA ASP A 410 -9.85 15.32 20.11
C ASP A 410 -8.46 15.40 19.47
N THR A 411 -8.39 14.96 18.21
CA THR A 411 -7.17 14.94 17.40
C THR A 411 -6.60 16.34 17.16
N VAL A 412 -7.46 17.34 16.97
CA VAL A 412 -7.05 18.72 16.66
C VAL A 412 -6.42 19.34 17.90
N THR A 413 -7.07 19.21 19.06
CA THR A 413 -6.54 19.69 20.33
C THR A 413 -5.24 18.97 20.70
N LEU A 414 -5.14 17.65 20.48
CA LEU A 414 -3.92 16.89 20.68
C LEU A 414 -2.75 17.43 19.83
N ARG A 415 -2.96 17.59 18.52
CA ARG A 415 -1.91 18.11 17.62
C ARG A 415 -1.47 19.51 18.01
N LYS A 416 -2.41 20.41 18.29
CA LYS A 416 -2.10 21.76 18.76
C LYS A 416 -1.30 21.74 20.05
N ALA A 417 -1.69 20.92 21.02
CA ALA A 417 -0.97 20.79 22.28
C ALA A 417 0.46 20.24 22.07
N LEU A 418 0.64 19.27 21.18
CA LEU A 418 1.96 18.72 20.84
C LEU A 418 2.83 19.74 20.09
N GLN A 419 2.27 20.60 19.24
CA GLN A 419 2.98 21.69 18.55
C GLN A 419 3.46 22.78 19.53
N GLU A 420 2.69 23.04 20.59
CA GLU A 420 3.05 24.04 21.62
C GLU A 420 4.11 23.52 22.61
N ILE A 421 4.37 22.22 22.64
CA ILE A 421 5.33 21.60 23.55
C ILE A 421 6.70 21.53 22.88
N GLN A 422 7.71 21.97 23.63
CA GLN A 422 9.12 21.80 23.27
C GLN A 422 9.62 20.45 23.82
N GLY A 423 10.59 19.81 23.14
CA GLY A 423 11.21 18.55 23.59
C GLY A 423 10.58 17.27 23.03
N THR A 424 11.09 16.10 23.46
CA THR A 424 10.80 14.77 22.86
C THR A 424 9.32 14.39 22.75
N VAL A 425 8.44 15.02 23.53
CA VAL A 425 6.99 14.77 23.51
C VAL A 425 6.38 15.20 22.18
N SER A 426 6.89 16.27 21.55
CA SER A 426 6.36 16.80 20.29
C SER A 426 6.57 15.86 19.10
N LEU A 427 7.46 14.86 19.23
CA LEU A 427 7.71 13.82 18.22
C LEU A 427 6.65 12.71 18.24
N LEU A 428 5.82 12.63 19.29
CA LEU A 428 4.76 11.62 19.45
C LEU A 428 3.47 12.02 18.70
N GLN A 429 3.62 12.66 17.53
CA GLN A 429 2.49 13.09 16.71
C GLN A 429 1.67 11.87 16.26
N PRO A 430 0.34 12.00 16.24
CA PRO A 430 -0.49 11.00 15.56
C PRO A 430 -0.10 10.93 14.07
N PRO A 431 -0.10 9.73 13.45
CA PRO A 431 0.18 9.59 12.03
C PRO A 431 -0.74 10.48 11.19
N ALA A 432 -0.21 11.08 10.13
CA ALA A 432 -1.00 11.88 9.21
C ALA A 432 -2.05 11.01 8.50
N GLN A 433 -3.29 11.47 8.45
CA GLN A 433 -4.40 10.74 7.87
C GLN A 433 -4.76 11.38 6.53
N PHE A 434 -4.31 10.74 5.45
CA PHE A 434 -4.51 11.24 4.09
C PHE A 434 -5.83 10.75 3.45
N LYS A 435 -6.45 9.71 4.02
CA LYS A 435 -7.65 9.07 3.45
C LYS A 435 -8.58 8.57 4.55
N LEU A 436 -9.84 8.41 4.17
CA LEU A 436 -10.85 7.71 4.96
C LEU A 436 -10.39 6.27 5.24
N ARG A 437 -10.42 5.83 6.50
CA ARG A 437 -10.04 4.47 6.91
C ARG A 437 -10.93 3.92 8.03
N LEU A 438 -10.92 2.60 8.20
CA LEU A 438 -11.52 1.91 9.35
C LEU A 438 -10.42 1.57 10.35
N GLU A 439 -10.71 1.77 11.64
CA GLU A 439 -9.79 1.51 12.74
C GLU A 439 -10.52 0.86 13.92
N GLY A 440 -9.84 -0.06 14.61
CA GLY A 440 -10.43 -0.90 15.65
C GLY A 440 -11.49 -1.88 15.12
N GLY A 441 -12.47 -2.18 15.97
CA GLY A 441 -13.50 -3.19 15.72
C GLY A 441 -13.01 -4.62 15.98
N LEU A 442 -13.94 -5.53 16.27
CA LEU A 442 -13.65 -6.94 16.50
C LEU A 442 -13.72 -7.70 15.18
N LYS A 443 -12.56 -8.02 14.59
CA LYS A 443 -12.48 -8.73 13.31
C LYS A 443 -12.87 -10.19 13.44
N LEU A 444 -13.52 -10.72 12.41
CA LEU A 444 -13.83 -12.13 12.26
C LEU A 444 -13.05 -12.72 11.10
N ALA A 445 -12.32 -13.82 11.32
CA ALA A 445 -11.54 -14.53 10.31
C ALA A 445 -10.73 -13.59 9.37
N PRO A 446 -9.79 -12.79 9.91
CA PRO A 446 -9.07 -11.76 9.16
C PRO A 446 -8.25 -12.31 7.97
N SER A 447 -7.99 -13.62 7.94
CA SER A 447 -7.37 -14.34 6.83
C SER A 447 -8.28 -14.44 5.60
N LEU A 448 -9.60 -14.55 5.79
CA LEU A 448 -10.61 -14.68 4.73
C LEU A 448 -11.07 -13.31 4.22
N ASP A 449 -11.44 -12.43 5.15
CA ASP A 449 -11.81 -11.05 4.85
C ASP A 449 -11.28 -10.12 5.94
N PRO A 450 -10.24 -9.31 5.67
CA PRO A 450 -9.66 -8.41 6.66
C PRO A 450 -10.58 -7.26 7.07
N ARG A 451 -11.76 -7.13 6.45
CA ARG A 451 -12.80 -6.14 6.72
C ARG A 451 -14.12 -6.75 7.19
N LEU A 452 -14.10 -8.01 7.62
CA LEU A 452 -15.25 -8.62 8.29
C LEU A 452 -15.16 -8.40 9.80
N TYR A 453 -16.23 -7.87 10.39
CA TYR A 453 -16.32 -7.52 11.81
C TYR A 453 -17.51 -8.21 12.48
N LEU A 454 -17.42 -8.43 13.79
CA LEU A 454 -18.55 -8.90 14.58
C LEU A 454 -19.60 -7.79 14.70
N ARG A 455 -20.88 -8.14 14.58
CA ARG A 455 -22.00 -7.25 14.90
C ARG A 455 -21.89 -6.73 16.35
N GLY A 456 -22.06 -5.43 16.55
CA GLY A 456 -21.81 -4.75 17.81
C GLY A 456 -20.32 -4.53 18.13
N GLY A 457 -19.42 -5.08 17.31
CA GLY A 457 -17.98 -4.85 17.32
C GLY A 457 -17.52 -4.13 16.05
N GLU A 458 -18.39 -3.31 15.44
CA GLU A 458 -18.09 -2.55 14.23
C GLU A 458 -16.90 -1.59 14.46
N PRO A 459 -16.11 -1.30 13.40
CA PRO A 459 -14.96 -0.41 13.52
C PRO A 459 -15.37 1.06 13.70
N HIS A 460 -14.38 1.89 14.00
CA HIS A 460 -14.51 3.35 13.92
C HIS A 460 -14.09 3.84 12.53
N VAL A 461 -14.76 4.86 12.03
CA VAL A 461 -14.35 5.59 10.83
C VAL A 461 -13.44 6.73 11.22
N VAL A 462 -12.31 6.81 10.54
CA VAL A 462 -11.29 7.81 10.77
C VAL A 462 -11.18 8.67 9.52
N LEU A 463 -11.44 9.96 9.69
CA LEU A 463 -11.52 10.94 8.60
C LEU A 463 -10.12 11.45 8.20
N PRO A 464 -9.92 11.88 6.95
CA PRO A 464 -8.69 12.57 6.56
C PRO A 464 -8.47 13.84 7.38
N ASP A 465 -7.22 14.23 7.63
CA ASP A 465 -6.86 15.44 8.37
C ASP A 465 -7.31 16.74 7.66
N THR A 466 -7.48 16.68 6.35
CA THR A 466 -7.97 17.79 5.52
C THR A 466 -9.49 17.90 5.54
N ALA A 467 -10.20 17.03 6.26
CA ALA A 467 -11.65 17.07 6.41
C ALA A 467 -12.06 18.37 7.11
N GLN A 468 -12.48 19.35 6.30
CA GLN A 468 -13.20 20.50 6.81
C GLN A 468 -14.60 19.96 7.15
N GLY A 469 -14.97 19.97 8.44
CA GLY A 469 -16.14 19.28 9.00
C GLY A 469 -17.54 19.70 8.49
N THR A 470 -17.64 20.14 7.24
CA THR A 470 -18.86 20.52 6.53
C THR A 470 -19.44 19.40 5.68
N ASP A 471 -18.63 18.47 5.18
CA ASP A 471 -19.14 17.36 4.37
C ASP A 471 -19.83 16.30 5.25
N PRO A 472 -21.00 15.77 4.84
CA PRO A 472 -21.69 14.74 5.60
C PRO A 472 -20.99 13.39 5.46
N LEU A 473 -20.85 12.68 6.58
CA LEU A 473 -20.49 11.27 6.57
C LEU A 473 -21.72 10.44 6.24
N LEU A 474 -21.67 9.68 5.14
CA LEU A 474 -22.74 8.77 4.74
C LEU A 474 -22.36 7.33 5.09
N VAL A 475 -23.32 6.59 5.63
CA VAL A 475 -23.22 5.14 5.86
C VAL A 475 -24.35 4.47 5.10
N ASP A 476 -24.00 3.59 4.18
CA ASP A 476 -24.92 2.96 3.22
C ASP A 476 -25.69 3.97 2.37
N GLY A 477 -25.00 5.06 1.99
CA GLY A 477 -25.57 6.16 1.20
C GLY A 477 -26.46 7.11 2.00
N GLU A 478 -26.73 6.83 3.27
CA GLU A 478 -27.57 7.65 4.13
C GLU A 478 -26.74 8.50 5.10
N GLU A 479 -27.13 9.76 5.27
CA GLU A 479 -26.55 10.62 6.30
C GLU A 479 -27.07 10.21 7.69
N ARG A 480 -26.15 9.99 8.63
CA ARG A 480 -26.48 9.59 10.00
C ARG A 480 -26.31 10.78 10.95
N SER A 481 -27.44 11.34 11.39
CA SER A 481 -27.47 12.52 12.28
C SER A 481 -26.74 12.31 13.60
N GLU A 482 -26.72 11.07 14.10
CA GLU A 482 -26.07 10.59 15.31
C GLU A 482 -24.54 10.77 15.25
N LEU A 483 -23.98 10.81 14.04
CA LEU A 483 -22.54 10.89 13.82
C LEU A 483 -22.06 12.34 13.58
N ARG A 484 -22.97 13.28 13.27
CA ARG A 484 -22.61 14.67 12.92
C ARG A 484 -21.76 15.35 13.99
N THR A 485 -22.15 15.21 15.26
CA THR A 485 -21.42 15.82 16.38
C THR A 485 -20.02 15.23 16.54
N VAL A 486 -19.85 13.94 16.26
CA VAL A 486 -18.57 13.23 16.36
C VAL A 486 -17.64 13.64 15.20
N VAL A 487 -18.19 13.74 13.99
CA VAL A 487 -17.50 14.24 12.78
C VAL A 487 -17.03 15.67 12.98
N ALA A 488 -17.90 16.57 13.47
CA ALA A 488 -17.56 17.97 13.72
C ALA A 488 -16.46 18.14 14.78
N ALA A 489 -16.38 17.20 15.73
CA ALA A 489 -15.35 17.18 16.76
C ALA A 489 -14.04 16.50 16.32
N GLY A 490 -13.93 16.05 15.05
CA GLY A 490 -12.72 15.43 14.50
C GLY A 490 -12.32 14.12 15.20
N ARG A 491 -13.30 13.42 15.80
CA ARG A 491 -13.06 12.17 16.52
C ARG A 491 -13.27 10.96 15.60
N PRO A 492 -12.61 9.82 15.87
CA PRO A 492 -13.00 8.56 15.25
C PRO A 492 -14.50 8.31 15.47
N VAL A 493 -15.21 8.07 14.38
CA VAL A 493 -16.67 7.97 14.37
C VAL A 493 -17.06 6.50 14.60
N PRO A 494 -17.62 6.14 15.76
CA PRO A 494 -17.95 4.76 16.07
C PRO A 494 -19.10 4.29 15.17
N LEU A 495 -18.92 3.23 14.37
CA LEU A 495 -20.04 2.68 13.60
C LEU A 495 -20.94 1.79 14.46
N ALA A 496 -20.43 1.28 15.59
CA ALA A 496 -21.18 0.42 16.48
C ALA A 496 -22.43 1.09 17.07
N VAL A 497 -22.46 2.43 17.17
CA VAL A 497 -23.65 3.14 17.64
C VAL A 497 -24.83 3.02 16.68
N LEU A 498 -24.57 2.71 15.41
CA LEU A 498 -25.60 2.57 14.38
C LEU A 498 -26.31 1.21 14.44
N ARG A 499 -25.73 0.22 15.16
CA ARG A 499 -26.26 -1.15 15.27
C ARG A 499 -26.60 -1.75 13.91
N LEU A 500 -25.61 -1.73 13.02
CA LEU A 500 -25.77 -2.19 11.64
C LEU A 500 -26.21 -3.68 11.61
N GLU A 501 -27.08 -4.01 10.66
CA GLU A 501 -27.47 -5.41 10.43
C GLU A 501 -26.34 -6.18 9.74
N PRO A 502 -26.20 -7.50 9.99
CA PRO A 502 -25.23 -8.34 9.29
C PRO A 502 -25.28 -8.16 7.77
N GLY A 503 -24.15 -7.85 7.15
CA GLY A 503 -24.08 -7.61 5.72
C GLY A 503 -22.89 -6.77 5.28
N ARG A 504 -22.88 -6.38 4.01
CA ARG A 504 -21.89 -5.43 3.48
C ARG A 504 -22.38 -4.01 3.68
N HIS A 505 -21.47 -3.16 4.14
CA HIS A 505 -21.71 -1.76 4.40
C HIS A 505 -20.68 -0.90 3.68
N THR A 506 -21.11 0.32 3.36
CA THR A 506 -20.29 1.34 2.73
C THR A 506 -20.27 2.59 3.61
N VAL A 507 -19.11 3.21 3.71
CA VAL A 507 -18.93 4.52 4.35
C VAL A 507 -18.33 5.46 3.34
N SER A 508 -18.94 6.62 3.14
CA SER A 508 -18.42 7.65 2.26
C SER A 508 -18.35 9.03 2.89
N TYR A 509 -17.27 9.75 2.60
CA TYR A 509 -17.01 11.11 3.06
C TYR A 509 -16.25 11.88 1.98
N ALA A 510 -16.70 13.09 1.64
CA ALA A 510 -16.06 13.96 0.63
C ALA A 510 -15.73 13.23 -0.70
N GLY A 511 -16.63 12.34 -1.15
CA GLY A 511 -16.45 11.55 -2.37
C GLY A 511 -15.52 10.32 -2.27
N ALA A 512 -14.85 10.11 -1.13
CA ALA A 512 -14.11 8.88 -0.86
C ALA A 512 -15.02 7.83 -0.22
N THR A 513 -14.97 6.58 -0.71
CA THR A 513 -15.79 5.47 -0.19
C THR A 513 -14.91 4.30 0.26
N ILE A 514 -15.27 3.71 1.41
CA ILE A 514 -14.70 2.47 1.93
C ILE A 514 -15.80 1.47 2.25
N GLU A 515 -15.50 0.18 2.11
CA GLU A 515 -16.46 -0.91 2.32
C GLU A 515 -15.96 -1.85 3.42
N PHE A 516 -16.89 -2.39 4.20
CA PHE A 516 -16.66 -3.45 5.20
C PHE A 516 -17.88 -4.36 5.32
N ALA A 517 -17.76 -5.44 6.10
CA ALA A 517 -18.86 -6.34 6.37
C ALA A 517 -19.02 -6.61 7.87
N THR A 518 -20.25 -6.90 8.30
CA THR A 518 -20.59 -7.34 9.65
C THR A 518 -21.23 -8.72 9.63
N ALA A 519 -20.97 -9.53 10.66
CA ALA A 519 -21.61 -10.83 10.85
C ALA A 519 -21.82 -11.14 12.34
N ASP A 520 -22.79 -11.99 12.67
CA ASP A 520 -23.10 -12.36 14.06
C ASP A 520 -22.13 -13.38 14.65
N GLN A 521 -21.39 -14.13 13.81
CA GLN A 521 -20.50 -15.20 14.25
C GLN A 521 -19.25 -15.25 13.37
N ALA A 522 -18.14 -15.68 13.98
CA ALA A 522 -16.92 -15.98 13.25
C ALA A 522 -17.22 -17.02 12.17
N VAL A 523 -16.85 -16.70 10.94
CA VAL A 523 -16.85 -17.69 9.86
C VAL A 523 -15.86 -18.78 10.28
N VAL A 524 -16.34 -20.01 10.37
CA VAL A 524 -15.44 -21.15 10.54
C VAL A 524 -14.57 -21.18 9.29
N GLU A 525 -13.29 -20.86 9.44
CA GLU A 525 -12.35 -20.99 8.33
C GLU A 525 -12.46 -22.43 7.81
N PRO A 526 -12.85 -22.63 6.55
CA PRO A 526 -12.96 -23.97 6.02
C PRO A 526 -11.56 -24.57 6.07
N LYS A 527 -11.38 -25.61 6.89
CA LYS A 527 -10.18 -26.43 6.82
C LYS A 527 -10.15 -27.03 5.42
N VAL A 528 -9.21 -26.59 4.60
CA VAL A 528 -9.03 -27.10 3.25
C VAL A 528 -8.40 -28.48 3.37
N ASP A 529 -9.20 -29.50 3.62
CA ASP A 529 -8.72 -30.88 3.67
C ASP A 529 -8.41 -31.43 2.27
N ARG A 530 -8.93 -30.79 1.24
CA ARG A 530 -8.77 -31.20 -0.16
C ARG A 530 -8.64 -29.99 -1.09
N VAL A 531 -7.67 -30.07 -1.99
CA VAL A 531 -7.48 -29.07 -3.05
C VAL A 531 -7.76 -29.71 -4.40
N CYS A 532 -8.45 -28.99 -5.28
CA CYS A 532 -8.67 -29.42 -6.67
C CYS A 532 -7.68 -28.71 -7.58
N GLY A 533 -6.85 -29.45 -8.30
CA GLY A 533 -5.84 -28.90 -9.19
C GLY A 533 -5.24 -29.94 -10.12
N PHE A 534 -4.40 -29.48 -11.04
CA PHE A 534 -3.64 -30.38 -11.91
C PHE A 534 -2.36 -30.77 -11.19
N ALA A 535 -2.13 -32.07 -11.00
CA ALA A 535 -0.93 -32.55 -10.35
C ALA A 535 0.26 -32.33 -11.29
N VAL A 536 1.37 -31.79 -10.76
CA VAL A 536 2.61 -31.61 -11.54
C VAL A 536 3.61 -32.69 -11.13
N ALA A 537 4.09 -33.44 -12.12
CA ALA A 537 5.23 -34.35 -11.97
C ALA A 537 6.27 -33.97 -13.04
N ASP A 538 7.52 -33.79 -12.63
CA ASP A 538 8.65 -33.46 -13.52
C ASP A 538 8.41 -32.24 -14.43
N GLY A 539 7.71 -31.22 -13.91
CA GLY A 539 7.41 -29.99 -14.63
C GLY A 539 6.26 -30.09 -15.65
N ALA A 540 5.57 -31.24 -15.73
CA ALA A 540 4.39 -31.42 -16.57
C ALA A 540 3.12 -31.56 -15.73
N ALA A 541 2.09 -30.77 -16.05
CA ALA A 541 0.78 -30.86 -15.42
C ALA A 541 -0.04 -32.04 -15.95
N SER A 542 -0.83 -32.69 -15.09
CA SER A 542 -1.78 -33.73 -15.48
C SER A 542 -2.83 -33.20 -16.45
N ALA A 543 -3.31 -34.04 -17.37
CA ALA A 543 -4.33 -33.64 -18.35
C ALA A 543 -5.74 -33.45 -17.74
N ALA A 544 -5.96 -33.96 -16.53
CA ALA A 544 -7.23 -33.85 -15.81
C ALA A 544 -6.99 -33.29 -14.41
N PRO A 545 -7.93 -32.48 -13.88
CA PRO A 545 -7.88 -32.02 -12.51
C PRO A 545 -8.09 -33.22 -11.57
N SER A 546 -7.39 -33.20 -10.46
CA SER A 546 -7.50 -34.18 -9.39
C SER A 546 -7.82 -33.49 -8.07
N VAL A 547 -8.62 -34.15 -7.24
CA VAL A 547 -8.84 -33.72 -5.86
C VAL A 547 -7.76 -34.39 -5.02
N LEU A 548 -6.82 -33.60 -4.53
CA LEU A 548 -5.67 -34.05 -3.74
C LEU A 548 -5.88 -33.68 -2.27
N ASP A 549 -5.37 -34.52 -1.38
CA ASP A 549 -5.30 -34.20 0.05
C ASP A 549 -4.14 -33.21 0.25
N GLU A 550 -4.39 -32.08 0.92
CA GLU A 550 -3.42 -30.99 1.11
C GLU A 550 -2.11 -31.51 1.73
N ARG A 551 -2.21 -32.53 2.61
CA ARG A 551 -1.08 -33.14 3.30
C ARG A 551 -0.19 -34.01 2.41
N THR A 552 -0.67 -34.34 1.21
CA THR A 552 0.02 -35.21 0.25
C THR A 552 0.47 -34.46 -1.00
N LEU A 553 0.35 -33.14 -1.01
CA LEU A 553 0.66 -32.33 -2.18
C LEU A 553 2.15 -32.44 -2.57
N PRO A 554 2.45 -32.86 -3.81
CA PRO A 554 3.72 -32.53 -4.44
C PRO A 554 3.84 -31.01 -4.56
N THR A 555 5.06 -30.50 -4.59
CA THR A 555 5.49 -29.11 -4.29
C THR A 555 4.90 -27.96 -5.13
N ALA A 556 3.89 -28.17 -5.97
CA ALA A 556 3.20 -27.08 -6.66
C ALA A 556 1.81 -27.50 -7.16
N ILE A 557 0.77 -26.82 -6.67
CA ILE A 557 -0.49 -26.71 -7.43
C ILE A 557 -0.32 -25.47 -8.30
N THR A 558 -0.18 -25.66 -9.61
CA THR A 558 -0.21 -24.55 -10.56
C THR A 558 -1.61 -24.43 -11.15
N GLY A 559 -2.04 -23.20 -11.41
CA GLY A 559 -3.17 -22.96 -12.31
C GLY A 559 -2.91 -23.58 -13.69
N ALA A 560 -3.92 -23.63 -14.56
CA ALA A 560 -3.73 -24.13 -15.92
C ALA A 560 -2.59 -23.35 -16.62
N ASP A 561 -1.49 -24.04 -16.93
CA ASP A 561 -0.41 -23.48 -17.74
C ASP A 561 -0.86 -23.44 -19.21
N CYS A 562 -1.37 -22.29 -19.62
CA CYS A 562 -1.75 -22.04 -21.01
C CYS A 562 -0.56 -21.67 -21.90
N THR A 563 0.68 -21.62 -21.36
CA THR A 563 1.88 -21.19 -22.10
C THR A 563 2.59 -22.35 -22.80
N SER A 564 2.39 -23.58 -22.33
CA SER A 564 2.95 -24.80 -22.90
C SER A 564 2.00 -25.53 -23.87
N ALA A 565 0.93 -24.89 -24.33
CA ALA A 565 0.09 -25.45 -25.39
C ALA A 565 0.90 -25.52 -26.68
N VAL A 566 1.60 -26.66 -26.84
CA VAL A 566 2.24 -27.08 -28.08
C VAL A 566 1.22 -26.86 -29.18
N SER A 567 1.64 -26.15 -30.23
CA SER A 567 0.92 -25.98 -31.49
C SER A 567 0.59 -27.35 -32.09
N LEU A 568 -0.45 -28.01 -31.57
CA LEU A 568 -1.14 -29.08 -32.27
C LEU A 568 -2.01 -28.39 -33.31
N GLU A 569 -1.69 -28.65 -34.58
CA GLU A 569 -2.39 -28.23 -35.79
C GLU A 569 -3.85 -28.74 -35.89
N THR A 570 -4.53 -28.92 -34.76
CA THR A 570 -5.98 -29.14 -34.62
C THR A 570 -6.40 -28.84 -33.18
N ALA A 571 -5.89 -27.73 -32.61
CA ALA A 571 -6.33 -27.28 -31.29
C ALA A 571 -7.86 -27.19 -31.26
N ALA A 572 -8.47 -27.93 -30.34
CA ALA A 572 -9.87 -27.80 -30.00
C ALA A 572 -10.16 -26.32 -29.75
N ALA A 573 -10.87 -25.68 -30.68
CA ALA A 573 -11.26 -24.30 -30.54
C ALA A 573 -12.37 -24.27 -29.48
N MET A 574 -11.95 -24.12 -28.21
CA MET A 574 -12.86 -23.95 -27.10
C MET A 574 -13.20 -22.48 -26.96
N GLU A 575 -14.49 -22.20 -26.87
CA GLU A 575 -15.00 -20.85 -27.00
C GLU A 575 -16.12 -20.60 -25.98
N LEU A 576 -16.13 -19.39 -25.40
CA LEU A 576 -17.07 -19.04 -24.32
C LEU A 576 -18.37 -18.41 -24.84
N CYS A 577 -19.44 -19.19 -24.92
CA CYS A 577 -20.78 -18.79 -25.33
C CYS A 577 -21.56 -18.17 -24.16
N ARG A 578 -22.45 -17.22 -24.44
CA ARG A 578 -23.30 -16.58 -23.41
C ARG A 578 -24.51 -17.45 -23.06
N ARG A 579 -24.86 -17.48 -21.77
CA ARG A 579 -26.08 -18.14 -21.26
C ARG A 579 -27.34 -17.30 -21.41
N ASP A 580 -27.21 -15.98 -21.50
CA ASP A 580 -28.32 -15.01 -21.62
C ASP A 580 -28.60 -14.60 -23.08
N ALA A 581 -28.07 -15.33 -24.06
CA ALA A 581 -28.40 -15.12 -25.47
C ALA A 581 -29.76 -15.74 -25.79
N ASP A 582 -30.56 -15.04 -26.61
CA ASP A 582 -31.83 -15.55 -27.13
C ASP A 582 -31.60 -16.80 -28.00
N GLU A 583 -30.46 -16.81 -28.71
CA GLU A 583 -30.08 -17.86 -29.63
C GLU A 583 -28.55 -17.87 -29.80
N VAL A 584 -27.95 -19.07 -29.81
CA VAL A 584 -26.53 -19.27 -30.10
C VAL A 584 -26.39 -20.27 -31.24
N LEU A 585 -25.82 -19.83 -32.36
CA LEU A 585 -25.59 -20.64 -33.54
C LEU A 585 -24.11 -20.72 -33.87
N PHE A 586 -23.67 -21.86 -34.39
CA PHE A 586 -22.35 -22.02 -34.99
C PHE A 586 -22.51 -22.35 -36.47
N ALA A 587 -22.00 -21.47 -37.33
CA ALA A 587 -22.01 -21.62 -38.79
C ALA A 587 -20.62 -22.06 -39.26
N ALA A 588 -20.44 -23.36 -39.56
CA ALA A 588 -19.16 -23.86 -40.05
C ALA A 588 -18.85 -23.40 -41.47
N ASP A 589 -17.56 -23.43 -41.83
CA ASP A 589 -17.08 -23.26 -43.19
C ASP A 589 -17.68 -24.29 -44.16
N ASP A 590 -17.90 -25.53 -43.76
CA ASP A 590 -18.45 -26.60 -44.60
C ASP A 590 -19.97 -26.55 -44.81
N GLY A 591 -20.66 -25.55 -44.24
CA GLY A 591 -22.11 -25.36 -44.37
C GLY A 591 -22.96 -26.03 -43.30
N ARG A 592 -22.37 -26.72 -42.32
CA ARG A 592 -23.12 -27.19 -41.15
C ARG A 592 -23.48 -26.02 -40.24
N LEU A 593 -24.67 -26.12 -39.67
CA LEU A 593 -25.21 -25.17 -38.69
C LEU A 593 -25.57 -25.93 -37.43
N TRP A 594 -25.05 -25.51 -36.29
CA TRP A 594 -25.43 -26.05 -34.98
C TRP A 594 -26.10 -24.97 -34.15
N THR A 595 -27.14 -25.34 -33.43
CA THR A 595 -27.69 -24.52 -32.34
C THR A 595 -27.10 -25.02 -31.03
N LEU A 596 -26.36 -24.16 -30.34
CA LEU A 596 -25.74 -24.49 -29.07
C LEU A 596 -26.73 -24.21 -27.94
N ARG A 597 -26.97 -25.21 -27.11
CA ARG A 597 -27.79 -25.07 -25.91
C ARG A 597 -26.89 -24.86 -24.71
N ALA A 598 -27.27 -23.93 -23.84
CA ALA A 598 -26.59 -23.77 -22.57
C ALA A 598 -26.73 -25.09 -21.76
N PRO A 599 -25.64 -25.65 -21.23
CA PRO A 599 -25.70 -26.84 -20.41
C PRO A 599 -26.45 -26.54 -19.11
N GLU A 600 -27.14 -27.53 -18.55
CA GLU A 600 -27.75 -27.42 -17.23
C GLU A 600 -26.68 -27.11 -16.17
N GLN A 601 -27.09 -26.47 -15.07
CA GLN A 601 -26.19 -26.24 -13.97
C GLN A 601 -25.84 -27.59 -13.33
N PRO A 602 -24.56 -27.90 -13.06
CA PRO A 602 -24.21 -29.12 -12.36
C PRO A 602 -24.85 -29.16 -10.97
N ASP A 603 -25.32 -30.33 -10.53
CA ASP A 603 -25.99 -30.51 -9.23
C ASP A 603 -25.17 -29.97 -8.04
N TRP A 604 -23.85 -30.09 -8.12
CA TRP A 604 -22.96 -29.58 -7.08
C TRP A 604 -22.99 -28.05 -6.96
N TRP A 605 -23.24 -27.32 -8.06
CA TRP A 605 -23.32 -25.86 -8.06
C TRP A 605 -24.51 -25.41 -7.23
N THR A 606 -25.68 -26.01 -7.49
CA THR A 606 -26.91 -25.75 -6.73
C THR A 606 -26.77 -26.17 -5.26
N GLY A 607 -26.06 -27.27 -4.98
CA GLY A 607 -25.85 -27.75 -3.62
C GLY A 607 -24.82 -27.00 -2.79
N ARG A 608 -23.76 -26.45 -3.41
CA ARG A 608 -22.63 -25.78 -2.71
C ARG A 608 -22.64 -24.27 -2.80
N LEU A 609 -23.26 -23.71 -3.83
CA LEU A 609 -23.27 -22.28 -4.13
C LEU A 609 -24.71 -21.79 -4.42
N PRO A 610 -25.67 -22.01 -3.50
CA PRO A 610 -27.09 -21.75 -3.76
C PRO A 610 -27.39 -20.29 -4.08
N ASP A 611 -26.64 -19.36 -3.49
CA ASP A 611 -26.82 -17.91 -3.68
C ASP A 611 -25.89 -17.31 -4.75
N THR A 612 -25.06 -18.13 -5.41
CA THR A 612 -24.14 -17.65 -6.44
C THR A 612 -24.80 -17.77 -7.82
N PRO A 613 -25.05 -16.65 -8.52
CA PRO A 613 -25.63 -16.70 -9.84
C PRO A 613 -24.72 -17.51 -10.78
N ALA A 614 -25.32 -18.34 -11.64
CA ALA A 614 -24.56 -19.11 -12.61
C ALA A 614 -23.71 -18.18 -13.50
N PRO A 615 -22.50 -18.62 -13.87
CA PRO A 615 -21.61 -17.82 -14.69
C PRO A 615 -22.32 -17.45 -16.00
N LEU A 616 -22.19 -16.19 -16.42
CA LEU A 616 -22.86 -15.66 -17.62
C LEU A 616 -22.48 -16.36 -18.93
N ARG A 617 -21.49 -17.26 -18.89
CA ARG A 617 -20.98 -17.99 -20.05
C ARG A 617 -20.85 -19.48 -19.79
N PHE A 618 -20.78 -20.26 -20.86
CA PHE A 618 -20.45 -21.68 -20.87
C PHE A 618 -19.45 -21.98 -22.00
N GLU A 619 -18.66 -23.03 -21.83
CA GLU A 619 -17.68 -23.48 -22.82
C GLU A 619 -18.35 -24.32 -23.90
N ALA A 620 -17.99 -24.09 -25.15
CA ALA A 620 -18.32 -24.93 -26.29
C ALA A 620 -17.03 -25.36 -26.99
N ASP A 621 -16.85 -26.66 -27.17
CA ASP A 621 -15.76 -27.24 -27.95
C ASP A 621 -16.23 -27.48 -29.39
N PHE A 622 -15.47 -26.98 -30.36
CA PHE A 622 -15.74 -27.14 -31.78
C PHE A 622 -14.86 -28.21 -32.45
N HIS A 623 -14.03 -28.94 -31.70
CA HIS A 623 -13.21 -30.06 -32.16
C HIS A 623 -12.43 -29.78 -33.46
N GLY A 624 -11.89 -28.56 -33.59
CA GLY A 624 -11.12 -28.12 -34.76
C GLY A 624 -11.94 -27.74 -35.98
N ILE A 625 -13.28 -27.70 -35.89
CA ILE A 625 -14.15 -27.25 -36.98
C ILE A 625 -14.10 -25.72 -37.06
N GLY A 626 -13.74 -25.21 -38.23
CA GLY A 626 -13.68 -23.78 -38.52
C GLY A 626 -15.05 -23.18 -38.83
N GLY A 627 -15.31 -21.95 -38.38
CA GLY A 627 -16.59 -21.31 -38.57
C GLY A 627 -16.78 -19.98 -37.86
N TRP A 628 -18.03 -19.62 -37.68
CA TRP A 628 -18.48 -18.42 -37.00
C TRP A 628 -19.48 -18.76 -35.91
N LEU A 629 -19.21 -18.29 -34.69
CA LEU A 629 -20.20 -18.28 -33.62
C LEU A 629 -21.05 -17.02 -33.72
N LEU A 630 -22.37 -17.19 -33.74
CA LEU A 630 -23.37 -16.15 -33.85
C LEU A 630 -24.24 -16.17 -32.60
N GLU A 631 -24.28 -15.06 -31.88
CA GLU A 631 -25.08 -14.89 -30.67
C GLU A 631 -26.13 -13.81 -30.90
N ARG A 632 -27.41 -14.13 -30.70
CA ARG A 632 -28.52 -13.18 -30.78
C ARG A 632 -28.91 -12.72 -29.38
N ARG A 633 -29.06 -11.40 -29.21
CA ARG A 633 -29.54 -10.82 -27.96
C ARG A 633 -30.38 -9.58 -28.25
N ASN A 634 -31.57 -9.51 -27.66
CA ASN A 634 -32.51 -8.41 -27.84
C ASN A 634 -32.73 -8.11 -29.33
N GLY A 635 -32.81 -9.16 -30.15
CA GLY A 635 -32.99 -9.06 -31.60
C GLY A 635 -31.75 -8.66 -32.40
N ARG A 636 -30.59 -8.41 -31.78
CA ARG A 636 -29.34 -8.05 -32.47
C ARG A 636 -28.37 -9.23 -32.48
N TRP A 637 -27.71 -9.46 -33.61
CA TRP A 637 -26.69 -10.49 -33.76
C TRP A 637 -25.29 -9.94 -33.47
N LYS A 638 -24.46 -10.77 -32.85
CA LYS A 638 -23.01 -10.57 -32.74
C LYS A 638 -22.30 -11.83 -33.20
N GLY A 639 -21.31 -11.67 -34.07
CA GLY A 639 -20.55 -12.75 -34.67
C GLY A 639 -19.12 -12.72 -34.16
N ARG A 640 -18.53 -13.88 -33.92
CA ARG A 640 -17.09 -14.01 -33.69
C ARG A 640 -16.50 -15.19 -34.47
N PRO A 641 -15.28 -15.03 -34.99
CA PRO A 641 -14.60 -16.07 -35.73
C PRO A 641 -14.15 -17.20 -34.78
N VAL A 642 -14.26 -18.45 -35.23
CA VAL A 642 -13.70 -19.63 -34.56
C VAL A 642 -12.91 -20.38 -35.62
N ASN A 643 -11.60 -20.11 -35.74
CA ASN A 643 -10.75 -20.60 -36.82
C ASN A 643 -11.43 -20.53 -38.23
N PRO A 644 -11.90 -19.34 -38.66
CA PRO A 644 -12.79 -19.22 -39.81
C PRO A 644 -12.05 -19.58 -41.11
N GLY A 645 -12.53 -20.64 -41.79
CA GLY A 645 -12.06 -21.05 -43.11
C GLY A 645 -12.77 -20.31 -44.25
N THR A 646 -12.45 -20.68 -45.50
CA THR A 646 -13.24 -20.23 -46.66
C THR A 646 -14.55 -21.00 -46.73
N PRO A 647 -15.73 -20.36 -46.75
CA PRO A 647 -17.01 -21.05 -46.71
C PRO A 647 -17.25 -21.87 -47.98
N LYS A 648 -17.47 -23.18 -47.82
CA LYS A 648 -17.80 -24.17 -48.85
C LYS A 648 -19.09 -24.94 -48.50
N PRO A 649 -20.23 -24.26 -48.31
CA PRO A 649 -21.47 -24.85 -47.76
C PRO A 649 -22.15 -25.90 -48.65
N ARG A 650 -21.69 -26.09 -49.90
CA ARG A 650 -22.28 -27.03 -50.88
C ARG A 650 -22.01 -28.50 -50.58
N ARG A 651 -21.29 -28.84 -49.50
CA ARG A 651 -20.85 -30.20 -49.20
C ARG A 651 -21.64 -30.89 -48.07
N THR A 652 -22.67 -30.28 -47.48
CA THR A 652 -23.36 -30.81 -46.28
C THR A 652 -24.89 -30.75 -46.35
N GLY A 653 -25.57 -31.38 -45.38
CA GLY A 653 -26.96 -31.82 -45.48
C GLY A 653 -28.07 -30.75 -45.47
N ASN A 654 -27.78 -29.48 -45.15
CA ASN A 654 -28.80 -28.42 -45.17
C ASN A 654 -28.24 -27.01 -45.46
N PRO A 655 -27.77 -26.74 -46.70
CA PRO A 655 -27.14 -25.47 -47.07
C PRO A 655 -28.11 -24.27 -46.98
N ARG A 656 -29.42 -24.50 -47.13
CA ARG A 656 -30.44 -23.44 -47.04
C ARG A 656 -30.64 -22.94 -45.61
N ALA A 657 -30.61 -23.83 -44.61
CA ALA A 657 -30.71 -23.43 -43.21
C ALA A 657 -29.49 -22.60 -42.78
N TRP A 658 -28.29 -23.03 -43.19
CA TRP A 658 -27.06 -22.28 -42.99
C TRP A 658 -27.12 -20.90 -43.66
N ALA A 659 -27.54 -20.84 -44.93
CA ALA A 659 -27.65 -19.57 -45.65
C ALA A 659 -28.61 -18.59 -44.98
N ARG A 660 -29.79 -19.07 -44.55
CA ARG A 660 -30.77 -18.24 -43.81
C ARG A 660 -30.21 -17.73 -42.48
N ALA A 661 -29.53 -18.57 -41.71
CA ALA A 661 -28.90 -18.16 -40.46
C ALA A 661 -27.85 -17.07 -40.67
N VAL A 662 -26.94 -17.28 -41.64
CA VAL A 662 -25.89 -16.31 -42.00
C VAL A 662 -26.49 -14.99 -42.51
N LEU A 663 -27.52 -15.03 -43.36
CA LEU A 663 -28.20 -13.83 -43.86
C LEU A 663 -28.95 -13.08 -42.75
N SER A 664 -29.61 -13.81 -41.84
CA SER A 664 -30.27 -13.20 -40.67
C SER A 664 -29.28 -12.49 -39.75
N ALA A 665 -28.03 -12.96 -39.73
CA ALA A 665 -26.92 -12.41 -38.97
C ALA A 665 -25.94 -11.59 -39.84
N GLN A 666 -26.35 -11.09 -41.02
CA GLN A 666 -25.41 -10.44 -41.94
C GLN A 666 -24.66 -9.24 -41.34
N GLN A 667 -25.26 -8.56 -40.34
CA GLN A 667 -24.67 -7.43 -39.62
C GLN A 667 -23.91 -7.84 -38.35
N ALA A 668 -23.70 -9.14 -38.11
CA ALA A 668 -23.14 -9.65 -36.87
C ALA A 668 -21.65 -9.29 -36.66
N SER A 669 -20.91 -9.02 -37.74
CA SER A 669 -19.51 -8.61 -37.69
C SER A 669 -19.14 -7.74 -38.89
N ALA A 670 -18.15 -6.85 -38.70
CA ALA A 670 -17.52 -6.08 -39.77
C ALA A 670 -16.27 -6.78 -40.35
N ASP A 671 -15.93 -7.98 -39.87
CA ASP A 671 -14.76 -8.74 -40.29
C ASP A 671 -14.85 -9.13 -41.79
N PRO A 672 -13.81 -8.92 -42.60
CA PRO A 672 -13.78 -9.32 -44.01
C PRO A 672 -14.06 -10.81 -44.25
N THR A 673 -13.65 -11.69 -43.32
CA THR A 673 -13.90 -13.13 -43.43
C THR A 673 -15.37 -13.47 -43.20
N TRP A 674 -16.11 -12.67 -42.42
CA TRP A 674 -17.57 -12.80 -42.30
C TRP A 674 -18.30 -12.36 -43.58
N ALA A 675 -17.80 -11.32 -44.26
CA ALA A 675 -18.37 -10.87 -45.53
C ALA A 675 -18.34 -11.99 -46.59
N ALA A 676 -17.32 -12.85 -46.57
CA ALA A 676 -17.25 -14.03 -47.43
C ALA A 676 -18.35 -15.07 -47.12
N TYR A 677 -18.68 -15.29 -45.84
CA TYR A 677 -19.80 -16.15 -45.44
C TYR A 677 -21.15 -15.57 -45.91
N VAL A 678 -21.36 -14.27 -45.72
CA VAL A 678 -22.56 -13.57 -46.17
C VAL A 678 -22.71 -13.66 -47.69
N GLN A 679 -21.62 -13.50 -48.44
CA GLN A 679 -21.64 -13.61 -49.89
C GLN A 679 -21.96 -15.04 -50.36
N ALA A 680 -21.32 -16.05 -49.75
CA ALA A 680 -21.63 -17.45 -50.04
C ALA A 680 -23.09 -17.82 -49.71
N ALA A 681 -23.66 -17.25 -48.64
CA ALA A 681 -25.06 -17.42 -48.30
C ALA A 681 -26.00 -16.77 -49.32
N LYS A 682 -25.70 -15.56 -49.81
CA LYS A 682 -26.47 -14.90 -50.89
C LYS A 682 -26.48 -15.71 -52.18
N GLU A 683 -25.38 -16.39 -52.50
CA GLU A 683 -25.27 -17.26 -53.68
C GLU A 683 -26.04 -18.58 -53.56
N LEU A 684 -26.30 -19.04 -52.33
CA LEU A 684 -27.12 -20.23 -52.06
C LEU A 684 -28.62 -19.93 -51.94
N ASP A 685 -28.98 -18.68 -51.65
CA ASP A 685 -30.37 -18.22 -51.50
C ASP A 685 -30.98 -17.72 -52.84
N ARG A 686 -30.12 -17.47 -53.85
CA ARG A 686 -30.51 -17.29 -55.26
C ARG A 686 -30.81 -18.63 -55.93
#